data_AF-A0A3P7RW60-F1
#
_entry.id   AF-A0A3P7RW60-F1
#
_cell.length_a   1.000
_cell.length_b   1.000
_cell.length_c   1.000
_cell.angle_alpha   90.00
_cell.angle_beta   90.00
_cell.angle_gamma   90.00
#
_symmetry.space_group_name_H-M   'P 1'
#
loop_
_entity.id
_entity.type
_entity.pdbx_description
1 polymer ?
#
loop_
_entity_poly.entity_id
_entity_poly.type
_entity_poly.pdbx_seq_one_letter_code
_entity_poly.pdbx_strand_id
1 'polypeptide(L)'
;MKLIRNIILSLTLSALYIVSSSLMTIDGHAQDIRLVVDGKDITQLSTPIIQNGRTMVPIRFVTEEIGATVNWDPTNRTVEVIKGDQSVFLKIGSALVGYNQGASYQVSDVAPLIVGDRTYVPLRLISNAFGIGIEWVNETREVRVDSSKTSVKAPFHEVAITSLSPGQSIHGKTAVTFTFGDRYKATLGEIRLLLVDRQTATGFVVGRTTSVSNSLTYVPSLEDNGNKVMVVALYDKYNKLLAADAVPVNISVTPNIVLEGLVDGETIQKTVVLKPNVNFIAEHITYELTNLGNGKVITVIEQDPYGSYTWTPTKSQEGNYSVKVMAYDAMGNVYYSAPYSFSIQVDLNLSLVGVTEGMTVNRPVTLLASRNFDVRETTYLIKDERTGVETVLATLPYGGYRWFPGESFSGNKALKVSVIDAGGTVRESAYVQVKVDGSPKLQLSGVGPNQVLTSETKLNVSSNVTMDKVSYILTNKSTGSTKIIGQDIPTTDEWIFKPTSSDEGQVSLRAEGYYNGSKIVSETIDFRIYTDKTFGPKAIIEKDKFLAFSSGMAKTSWNNTGMSAALQTAQAILETGWGQSVPQDKYSGKFSYNLFGIKGSATNGSVTSNTWEVYNGVTYRVDANFRAYNNAQESWNDHKSLLLNADRYAPFRDVMYQSSLGAWAIKRAGYATDPQYPIKLMKLIRQYNLKELDRVGI
;
A
#
# COMPACT_ATOMS: atom_id res chain seq x y z
N MET A 1 -21.14 69.34 15.86
CA MET A 1 -20.75 70.40 16.82
C MET A 1 -19.26 70.22 17.09
N LYS A 2 -18.43 71.10 16.52
CA LYS A 2 -16.96 71.11 16.62
C LYS A 2 -16.51 71.77 17.94
N LEU A 3 -15.19 71.72 18.19
CA LEU A 3 -14.35 72.62 19.00
C LEU A 3 -14.18 72.26 20.49
N ILE A 4 -13.05 72.45 21.19
CA ILE A 4 -11.61 72.71 20.92
C ILE A 4 -10.97 73.01 22.31
N ARG A 5 -9.65 72.77 22.47
CA ARG A 5 -8.65 73.34 23.44
C ARG A 5 -8.86 73.15 24.96
N ASN A 6 -7.89 72.68 25.75
CA ASN A 6 -6.49 73.09 26.03
C ASN A 6 -6.30 74.27 27.00
N ILE A 7 -5.65 73.96 28.16
CA ILE A 7 -4.64 74.72 28.97
C ILE A 7 -5.27 75.90 29.77
N ILE A 8 -5.04 76.17 31.07
CA ILE A 8 -3.82 76.46 31.86
C ILE A 8 -4.23 76.50 33.35
N LEU A 9 -3.46 75.91 34.26
CA LEU A 9 -2.99 76.64 35.46
C LEU A 9 -1.76 75.97 36.06
N SER A 10 -0.76 76.82 36.29
CA SER A 10 0.62 76.54 36.66
C SER A 10 0.94 77.34 37.93
N LEU A 11 1.96 76.86 38.66
CA LEU A 11 2.67 77.44 39.82
C LEU A 11 2.01 77.18 41.19
N THR A 12 2.66 76.48 42.12
CA THR A 12 3.95 76.92 42.68
C THR A 12 4.86 75.78 43.19
N LEU A 13 6.15 75.96 42.86
CA LEU A 13 7.41 75.45 43.44
C LEU A 13 7.42 75.65 44.98
N SER A 14 8.09 74.90 45.87
CA SER A 14 9.34 74.13 45.80
C SER A 14 9.52 73.36 47.13
N ALA A 15 9.98 72.10 47.10
CA ALA A 15 10.90 71.55 48.10
C ALA A 15 11.56 70.27 47.56
N LEU A 16 12.87 70.24 47.70
CA LEU A 16 13.85 69.37 47.08
C LEU A 16 13.92 68.00 47.79
N TYR A 17 13.77 66.89 47.05
CA TYR A 17 14.34 65.58 47.41
C TYR A 17 14.87 64.90 46.15
N ILE A 18 16.19 64.85 46.05
CA ILE A 18 16.92 64.07 45.05
C ILE A 18 16.86 62.61 45.51
N VAL A 19 16.04 61.80 44.85
CA VAL A 19 16.15 60.34 44.94
C VAL A 19 17.07 59.90 43.80
N SER A 20 18.32 59.62 44.12
CA SER A 20 19.21 58.87 43.24
C SER A 20 18.72 57.42 43.20
N SER A 21 17.98 57.06 42.15
CA SER A 21 17.72 55.66 41.82
C SER A 21 19.03 55.03 41.35
N SER A 22 19.65 54.25 42.23
CA SER A 22 20.66 53.28 41.85
C SER A 22 20.03 52.29 40.87
N LEU A 23 20.40 52.37 39.60
CA LEU A 23 20.23 51.26 38.66
C LEU A 23 21.06 50.09 39.20
N MET A 24 20.43 49.14 39.87
CA MET A 24 20.99 47.81 40.05
C MET A 24 20.98 47.13 38.69
N THR A 25 22.13 47.16 38.01
CA THR A 25 22.44 46.18 36.97
C THR A 25 22.61 44.83 37.65
N ILE A 26 21.64 43.93 37.46
CA ILE A 26 21.83 42.51 37.76
C ILE A 26 22.69 41.96 36.62
N ASP A 27 24.02 42.04 36.78
CA ASP A 27 24.95 41.23 35.99
C ASP A 27 24.93 39.81 36.55
N GLY A 28 23.95 39.03 36.09
CA GLY A 28 23.88 37.59 36.33
C GLY A 28 24.71 36.83 35.29
N HIS A 29 26.03 37.03 35.26
CA HIS A 29 26.91 36.09 34.56
C HIS A 29 26.87 34.76 35.32
N ALA A 30 26.20 33.75 34.75
CA ALA A 30 26.26 32.40 35.28
C ALA A 30 27.74 31.95 35.33
N GLN A 31 28.23 31.51 36.50
CA GLN A 31 29.61 31.06 36.64
C GLN A 31 29.92 29.89 35.69
N ASP A 32 31.10 29.92 35.08
CA ASP A 32 31.60 28.87 34.19
C ASP A 32 31.69 27.53 34.94
N ILE A 33 31.34 26.44 34.26
CA ILE A 33 31.40 25.08 34.83
C ILE A 33 32.86 24.66 34.90
N ARG A 34 33.35 24.31 36.09
CA ARG A 34 34.70 23.77 36.27
C ARG A 34 34.73 22.26 35.99
N LEU A 35 35.76 21.78 35.33
CA LEU A 35 35.97 20.35 35.04
C LEU A 35 37.32 19.91 35.63
N VAL A 36 37.23 19.01 36.61
CA VAL A 36 38.36 18.45 37.33
C VAL A 36 38.41 16.95 37.08
N VAL A 37 39.55 16.46 36.58
CA VAL A 37 39.78 15.03 36.28
C VAL A 37 40.99 14.58 37.09
N ASP A 38 40.80 13.57 37.95
CA ASP A 38 41.83 13.03 38.86
C ASP A 38 42.57 14.12 39.67
N GLY A 39 41.80 15.12 40.14
CA GLY A 39 42.31 16.26 40.91
C GLY A 39 42.95 17.38 40.08
N LYS A 40 43.09 17.21 38.76
CA LYS A 40 43.62 18.22 37.83
C LYS A 40 42.49 19.06 37.24
N ASP A 41 42.54 20.38 37.41
CA ASP A 41 41.62 21.30 36.75
C ASP A 41 41.99 21.43 35.26
N ILE A 42 41.10 20.98 34.38
CA ILE A 42 41.25 21.03 32.92
C ILE A 42 40.22 21.94 32.27
N THR A 43 39.57 22.82 33.04
CA THR A 43 38.45 23.68 32.59
C THR A 43 38.82 24.54 31.38
N GLN A 44 40.01 25.14 31.38
CA GLN A 44 40.48 25.97 30.27
C GLN A 44 40.82 25.17 29.01
N LEU A 45 41.14 23.88 29.16
CA LEU A 45 41.38 22.97 28.06
C LEU A 45 40.08 22.36 27.53
N SER A 46 39.00 22.36 28.31
CA SER A 46 37.79 21.59 28.02
C SER A 46 36.52 22.18 28.65
N THR A 47 36.10 23.37 28.20
CA THR A 47 34.91 24.05 28.72
C THR A 47 33.65 23.18 28.57
N PRO A 48 33.03 22.74 29.68
CA PRO A 48 31.78 22.00 29.64
C PRO A 48 30.63 22.89 29.17
N ILE A 49 29.65 22.31 28.50
CA ILE A 49 28.43 23.02 28.07
C ILE A 49 27.20 22.29 28.56
N ILE A 50 26.08 23.00 28.69
CA ILE A 50 24.79 22.38 29.00
C ILE A 50 23.98 22.22 27.72
N GLN A 51 23.53 21.00 27.45
CA GLN A 51 22.61 20.70 26.35
C GLN A 51 21.50 19.79 26.83
N ASN A 52 20.24 20.18 26.60
CA ASN A 52 19.06 19.43 27.06
C ASN A 52 19.11 19.06 28.57
N GLY A 53 19.67 19.95 29.40
CA GLY A 53 19.83 19.70 30.84
C GLY A 53 20.88 18.63 31.18
N ARG A 54 21.84 18.37 30.27
CA ARG A 54 22.99 17.50 30.48
C ARG A 54 24.28 18.27 30.34
N THR A 55 25.21 17.99 31.24
CA THR A 55 26.59 18.49 31.14
C THR A 55 27.33 17.68 30.09
N MET A 56 27.71 18.36 29.03
CA MET A 56 28.47 17.83 27.91
C MET A 56 29.92 18.23 28.07
N VAL A 57 30.83 17.31 27.83
CA VAL A 57 32.27 17.52 27.96
C VAL A 57 33.01 17.06 26.69
N PRO A 58 34.11 17.71 26.31
CA PRO A 58 35.00 17.23 25.25
C PRO A 58 35.56 15.85 25.59
N ILE A 59 35.13 14.80 24.86
CA ILE A 59 35.44 13.43 25.23
C ILE A 59 36.95 13.19 25.30
N ARG A 60 37.70 13.66 24.30
CA ARG A 60 39.15 13.48 24.20
C ARG A 60 39.89 13.93 25.45
N PHE A 61 39.69 15.18 25.83
CA PHE A 61 40.38 15.81 26.96
C PHE A 61 40.07 15.13 28.30
N VAL A 62 38.84 14.64 28.49
CA VAL A 62 38.49 13.91 29.72
C VAL A 62 39.10 12.50 29.70
N THR A 63 39.02 11.79 28.57
CA THR A 63 39.40 10.39 28.50
C THR A 63 40.91 10.17 28.40
N GLU A 64 41.66 11.08 27.79
CA GLU A 64 43.13 11.00 27.70
C GLU A 64 43.79 11.21 29.08
N GLU A 65 43.25 12.10 29.92
CA GLU A 65 43.74 12.33 31.29
C GLU A 65 43.59 11.07 32.17
N ILE A 66 42.61 10.21 31.89
CA ILE A 66 42.42 8.92 32.58
C ILE A 66 43.09 7.75 31.86
N GLY A 67 44.00 8.01 30.91
CA GLY A 67 44.84 7.02 30.23
C GLY A 67 44.19 6.29 29.04
N ALA A 68 43.12 6.83 28.45
CA ALA A 68 42.51 6.27 27.24
C ALA A 68 43.12 6.86 25.95
N THR A 69 43.04 6.12 24.86
CA THR A 69 43.35 6.59 23.49
C THR A 69 42.07 6.94 22.74
N VAL A 70 42.07 8.05 21.99
CA VAL A 70 40.90 8.50 21.21
C VAL A 70 41.22 8.55 19.72
N ASN A 71 40.59 7.64 18.97
CA ASN A 71 40.65 7.56 17.52
C ASN A 71 39.45 8.31 16.91
N TRP A 72 39.73 9.23 16.00
CA TRP A 72 38.70 9.96 15.24
C TRP A 72 38.79 9.58 13.77
N ASP A 73 37.68 9.11 13.21
CA ASP A 73 37.51 8.90 11.78
C ASP A 73 36.64 10.03 11.20
N PRO A 74 37.24 10.98 10.45
CA PRO A 74 36.50 12.09 9.87
C PRO A 74 35.56 11.67 8.72
N THR A 75 35.88 10.59 7.99
CA THR A 75 35.09 10.12 6.85
C THR A 75 33.77 9.55 7.33
N ASN A 76 33.81 8.67 8.34
CA ASN A 76 32.60 8.05 8.90
C ASN A 76 31.98 8.88 10.04
N ARG A 77 32.67 9.93 10.49
CA ARG A 77 32.33 10.78 11.63
C ARG A 77 32.12 9.96 12.90
N THR A 78 33.09 9.11 13.21
CA THR A 78 33.05 8.19 14.35
C THR A 78 34.21 8.41 15.30
N VAL A 79 33.95 8.30 16.59
CA VAL A 79 34.94 8.33 17.66
C VAL A 79 35.02 6.95 18.28
N GLU A 80 36.23 6.41 18.40
CA GLU A 80 36.52 5.23 19.21
C GLU A 80 37.44 5.62 20.37
N VAL A 81 37.03 5.30 21.59
CA VAL A 81 37.84 5.49 22.79
C VAL A 81 38.22 4.14 23.37
N ILE A 82 39.51 3.91 23.61
CA ILE A 82 40.05 2.64 24.07
C ILE A 82 40.83 2.85 25.37
N LYS A 83 40.50 2.08 26.41
CA LYS A 83 41.22 2.05 27.69
C LYS A 83 41.36 0.60 28.15
N GLY A 84 42.56 0.03 27.99
CA GLY A 84 42.78 -1.40 28.23
C GLY A 84 41.84 -2.25 27.36
N ASP A 85 41.10 -3.16 27.97
CA ASP A 85 40.12 -4.03 27.29
C ASP A 85 38.75 -3.36 27.07
N GLN A 86 38.54 -2.16 27.60
CA GLN A 86 37.30 -1.41 27.43
C GLN A 86 37.37 -0.53 26.20
N SER A 87 36.32 -0.56 25.38
CA SER A 87 36.19 0.38 24.26
C SER A 87 34.79 0.97 24.16
N VAL A 88 34.72 2.17 23.60
CA VAL A 88 33.47 2.85 23.28
C VAL A 88 33.51 3.37 21.86
N PHE A 89 32.48 3.04 21.09
CA PHE A 89 32.28 3.47 19.72
C PHE A 89 31.08 4.41 19.64
N LEU A 90 31.31 5.59 19.06
CA LEU A 90 30.33 6.66 18.93
C LEU A 90 30.26 7.13 17.48
N LYS A 91 29.05 7.48 17.03
CA LYS A 91 28.85 8.20 15.77
C LYS A 91 28.28 9.58 16.05
N ILE A 92 28.86 10.61 15.44
CA ILE A 92 28.37 11.98 15.59
C ILE A 92 26.93 12.07 15.11
N GLY A 93 26.05 12.60 15.96
CA GLY A 93 24.62 12.78 15.69
C GLY A 93 23.76 11.55 15.97
N SER A 94 24.31 10.42 16.41
CA SER A 94 23.51 9.26 16.85
C SER A 94 23.59 9.06 18.36
N ALA A 95 22.45 8.76 18.97
CA ALA A 95 22.39 8.39 20.39
C ALA A 95 22.89 6.96 20.65
N LEU A 96 23.13 6.14 19.62
CA LEU A 96 23.60 4.76 19.80
C LEU A 96 25.06 4.72 20.24
N VAL A 97 25.32 4.03 21.35
CA VAL A 97 26.66 3.85 21.91
C VAL A 97 27.01 2.38 21.89
N GLY A 98 28.10 2.02 21.20
CA GLY A 98 28.65 0.67 21.22
C GLY A 98 29.74 0.54 22.29
N TYR A 99 29.77 -0.57 23.00
CA TYR A 99 30.79 -0.88 24.00
C TYR A 99 31.52 -2.17 23.65
N ASN A 100 32.81 -2.22 24.00
CA ASN A 100 33.68 -3.40 23.93
C ASN A 100 33.55 -4.12 22.58
N GLN A 101 33.84 -3.39 21.50
CA GLN A 101 33.78 -3.89 20.12
C GLN A 101 32.41 -4.46 19.73
N GLY A 102 31.33 -3.87 20.26
CA GLY A 102 29.95 -4.24 19.93
C GLY A 102 29.38 -5.39 20.75
N ALA A 103 30.02 -5.76 21.86
CA ALA A 103 29.49 -6.76 22.80
C ALA A 103 28.20 -6.31 23.49
N SER A 104 28.03 -5.01 23.70
CA SER A 104 26.80 -4.41 24.23
C SER A 104 26.55 -3.02 23.66
N TYR A 105 25.31 -2.58 23.69
CA TYR A 105 24.89 -1.26 23.24
C TYR A 105 24.02 -0.57 24.29
N GLN A 106 24.02 0.76 24.28
CA GLN A 106 23.04 1.58 24.99
C GLN A 106 22.61 2.75 24.09
N VAL A 107 21.47 3.36 24.41
CA VAL A 107 21.04 4.61 23.77
C VAL A 107 21.24 5.75 24.78
N SER A 108 22.10 6.69 24.43
CA SER A 108 22.42 7.89 25.21
C SER A 108 21.24 8.87 25.21
N ASP A 109 21.08 9.61 26.29
CA ASP A 109 20.04 10.64 26.41
C ASP A 109 20.33 11.90 25.56
N VAL A 110 21.59 12.12 25.17
CA VAL A 110 21.99 13.12 24.17
C VAL A 110 23.04 12.52 23.24
N ALA A 111 22.87 12.71 21.93
CA ALA A 111 23.82 12.25 20.91
C ALA A 111 25.15 13.03 20.96
N PRO A 112 26.30 12.41 20.68
CA PRO A 112 27.56 13.10 20.51
C PRO A 112 27.47 14.14 19.39
N LEU A 113 28.02 15.33 19.62
CA LEU A 113 28.05 16.39 18.61
C LEU A 113 29.40 17.10 18.58
N ILE A 114 29.62 17.86 17.52
CA ILE A 114 30.83 18.67 17.35
C ILE A 114 30.49 20.12 17.70
N VAL A 115 31.23 20.70 18.64
CA VAL A 115 31.25 22.16 18.89
C VAL A 115 32.66 22.64 18.61
N GLY A 116 32.80 23.55 17.64
CA GLY A 116 34.11 23.95 17.13
C GLY A 116 34.82 22.75 16.51
N ASP A 117 35.98 22.40 17.06
CA ASP A 117 36.84 21.29 16.65
C ASP A 117 36.77 20.07 17.59
N ARG A 118 35.81 20.05 18.52
CA ARG A 118 35.76 19.07 19.62
C ARG A 118 34.48 18.26 19.62
N THR A 119 34.62 16.96 19.87
CA THR A 119 33.48 16.07 20.13
C THR A 119 33.04 16.17 21.58
N TYR A 120 31.80 16.61 21.78
CA TYR A 120 31.13 16.70 23.06
C TYR A 120 30.24 15.48 23.29
N VAL A 121 30.31 14.90 24.49
CA VAL A 121 29.45 13.80 24.94
C VAL A 121 28.87 14.08 26.32
N PRO A 122 27.75 13.45 26.69
CA PRO A 122 27.26 13.52 28.06
C PRO A 122 28.30 12.94 29.01
N LEU A 123 28.58 13.66 30.09
CA LEU A 123 29.51 13.20 31.11
C LEU A 123 29.17 11.79 31.63
N ARG A 124 27.87 11.49 31.80
CA ARG A 124 27.37 10.17 32.19
C ARG A 124 27.80 9.04 31.24
N LEU A 125 27.95 9.33 29.94
CA LEU A 125 28.44 8.37 28.97
C LEU A 125 29.85 7.89 29.30
N ILE A 126 30.72 8.80 29.74
CA ILE A 126 32.08 8.48 30.16
C ILE A 126 32.06 7.60 31.43
N SER A 127 31.16 7.88 32.38
CA SER A 127 30.97 7.00 33.55
C SER A 127 30.51 5.60 33.14
N ASN A 128 29.48 5.49 32.29
CA ASN A 128 28.95 4.20 31.83
C ASN A 128 29.98 3.41 30.99
N ALA A 129 30.82 4.11 30.22
CA ALA A 129 31.90 3.55 29.43
C ALA A 129 32.93 2.84 30.31
N PHE A 130 33.56 3.59 31.21
CA PHE A 130 34.76 3.14 31.91
C PHE A 130 34.49 2.74 33.37
N GLY A 131 33.25 2.86 33.84
CA GLY A 131 32.88 2.55 35.22
C GLY A 131 33.52 3.50 36.24
N ILE A 132 33.82 4.73 35.84
CA ILE A 132 34.51 5.72 36.69
C ILE A 132 33.54 6.61 37.46
N GLY A 133 33.96 7.02 38.66
CA GLY A 133 33.23 7.90 39.56
C GLY A 133 33.09 9.30 38.96
N ILE A 134 31.86 9.82 38.98
CA ILE A 134 31.55 11.18 38.53
C ILE A 134 30.67 11.86 39.58
N GLU A 135 31.02 13.09 39.92
CA GLU A 135 30.30 13.91 40.90
C GLU A 135 30.05 15.31 40.32
N TRP A 136 28.82 15.82 40.50
CA TRP A 136 28.49 17.23 40.29
C TRP A 136 28.42 17.93 41.63
N VAL A 137 29.32 18.87 41.88
CA VAL A 137 29.34 19.70 43.08
C VAL A 137 28.59 20.99 42.78
N ASN A 138 27.40 21.12 43.37
CA ASN A 138 26.49 22.21 43.02
C ASN A 138 26.98 23.57 43.55
N GLU A 139 27.60 23.56 44.73
CA GLU A 139 28.10 24.75 45.43
C GLU A 139 29.20 25.46 44.63
N THR A 140 30.04 24.70 43.93
CA THR A 140 31.17 25.21 43.15
C THR A 140 30.98 25.08 41.64
N ARG A 141 29.82 24.59 41.18
CA ARG A 141 29.52 24.24 39.77
C ARG A 141 30.66 23.44 39.13
N GLU A 142 31.12 22.43 39.86
CA GLU A 142 32.28 21.62 39.49
C GLU A 142 31.84 20.21 39.08
N VAL A 143 32.31 19.78 37.92
CA VAL A 143 32.31 18.39 37.51
C VAL A 143 33.61 17.74 37.97
N ARG A 144 33.50 16.71 38.81
CA ARG A 144 34.64 15.87 39.21
C ARG A 144 34.55 14.52 38.54
N VAL A 145 35.62 14.14 37.83
CA VAL A 145 35.85 12.78 37.32
C VAL A 145 36.99 12.19 38.13
N ASP A 146 36.75 11.06 38.77
CA ASP A 146 37.70 10.40 39.66
C ASP A 146 37.84 8.93 39.22
N SER A 147 38.93 8.64 38.50
CA SER A 147 39.23 7.33 37.93
C SER A 147 39.63 6.30 38.99
N SER A 148 39.95 6.74 40.22
CA SER A 148 40.20 5.86 41.37
C SER A 148 38.92 5.33 42.01
N LYS A 149 37.77 5.97 41.72
CA LYS A 149 36.46 5.54 42.20
C LYS A 149 35.72 4.79 41.11
N THR A 150 35.06 3.70 41.51
CA THR A 150 34.16 2.94 40.63
C THR A 150 32.73 3.47 40.72
N SER A 151 32.04 3.50 39.58
CA SER A 151 30.63 3.84 39.44
C SER A 151 29.83 2.67 38.89
N VAL A 152 28.58 2.53 39.33
CA VAL A 152 27.66 1.52 38.80
C VAL A 152 27.18 1.98 37.42
N LYS A 153 27.36 1.14 36.40
CA LYS A 153 26.80 1.37 35.07
C LYS A 153 25.27 1.34 35.16
N ALA A 154 24.64 2.47 34.86
CA ALA A 154 23.18 2.61 34.96
C ALA A 154 22.58 2.88 33.57
N PRO A 155 21.45 2.23 33.19
CA PRO A 155 20.76 2.51 31.94
C PRO A 155 20.39 3.98 31.80
N PHE A 156 20.60 4.57 30.61
CA PHE A 156 20.21 5.97 30.36
C PHE A 156 18.71 6.19 30.49
N HIS A 157 17.91 5.18 30.14
CA HIS A 157 16.45 5.22 30.11
C HIS A 157 15.84 4.05 30.89
N GLU A 158 14.61 4.24 31.38
CA GLU A 158 13.82 3.19 32.03
C GLU A 158 13.01 2.41 30.99
N VAL A 159 13.73 1.78 30.06
CA VAL A 159 13.20 0.84 29.07
C VAL A 159 14.19 -0.29 28.93
N ALA A 160 13.70 -1.52 28.74
CA ALA A 160 14.54 -2.70 28.62
C ALA A 160 13.90 -3.72 27.67
N ILE A 161 14.66 -4.20 26.69
CA ILE A 161 14.31 -5.37 25.90
C ILE A 161 14.52 -6.62 26.78
N THR A 162 13.49 -7.44 26.93
CA THR A 162 13.49 -8.58 27.87
C THR A 162 13.52 -9.94 27.18
N SER A 163 13.25 -9.99 25.88
CA SER A 163 13.19 -11.22 25.08
C SER A 163 14.49 -11.60 24.36
N LEU A 164 15.45 -10.66 24.31
CA LEU A 164 16.68 -10.82 23.53
C LEU A 164 17.91 -10.68 24.42
N SER A 165 18.85 -11.59 24.27
CA SER A 165 20.19 -11.50 24.88
C SER A 165 21.21 -10.92 23.91
N PRO A 166 22.25 -10.19 24.38
CA PRO A 166 23.34 -9.72 23.53
C PRO A 166 23.97 -10.85 22.70
N GLY A 167 24.06 -10.65 21.39
CA GLY A 167 24.61 -11.62 20.44
C GLY A 167 23.65 -12.75 20.02
N GLN A 168 22.40 -12.75 20.52
CA GLN A 168 21.42 -13.77 20.15
C GLN A 168 21.19 -13.82 18.64
N SER A 169 21.14 -15.04 18.10
CA SER A 169 20.80 -15.26 16.70
C SER A 169 19.28 -15.29 16.50
N ILE A 170 18.80 -14.57 15.48
CA ILE A 170 17.40 -14.53 15.06
C ILE A 170 17.28 -15.25 13.71
N HIS A 171 16.50 -16.34 13.69
CA HIS A 171 16.36 -17.22 12.52
C HIS A 171 15.08 -16.99 11.70
N GLY A 172 14.19 -16.12 12.16
CA GLY A 172 12.92 -15.84 11.49
C GLY A 172 12.06 -14.91 12.34
N LYS A 173 10.77 -14.88 12.01
CA LYS A 173 9.74 -14.13 12.75
C LYS A 173 9.87 -14.33 14.27
N THR A 174 10.06 -13.23 14.99
CA THR A 174 10.37 -13.20 16.43
C THR A 174 9.56 -12.13 17.14
N ALA A 175 8.94 -12.47 18.27
CA ALA A 175 8.32 -11.49 19.15
C ALA A 175 9.40 -10.84 20.03
N VAL A 176 9.51 -9.51 19.96
CA VAL A 176 10.40 -8.71 20.79
C VAL A 176 9.59 -8.08 21.91
N THR A 177 9.71 -8.64 23.11
CA THR A 177 9.13 -8.10 24.34
C THR A 177 10.07 -7.12 25.03
N PHE A 178 9.49 -6.11 25.67
CA PHE A 178 10.19 -5.06 26.39
C PHE A 178 9.33 -4.49 27.52
N THR A 179 9.97 -3.85 28.50
CA THR A 179 9.31 -3.12 29.60
C THR A 179 9.71 -1.66 29.57
N PHE A 180 8.83 -0.75 30.02
CA PHE A 180 9.17 0.65 30.20
C PHE A 180 8.39 1.28 31.37
N GLY A 181 8.97 2.30 31.99
CA GLY A 181 8.40 2.96 33.18
C GLY A 181 7.06 3.64 32.91
N ASP A 182 6.16 3.64 33.91
CA ASP A 182 4.81 4.20 33.82
C ASP A 182 4.80 5.70 33.45
N ARG A 183 5.87 6.42 33.81
CA ARG A 183 6.03 7.85 33.48
C ARG A 183 5.95 8.16 31.99
N TYR A 184 6.26 7.20 31.12
CA TYR A 184 6.21 7.40 29.67
C TYR A 184 4.80 7.25 29.09
N LYS A 185 3.89 6.54 29.77
CA LYS A 185 2.56 6.20 29.23
C LYS A 185 1.71 7.43 28.90
N ALA A 186 1.81 8.50 29.69
CA ALA A 186 1.01 9.71 29.51
C ALA A 186 1.42 10.54 28.28
N THR A 187 2.69 10.51 27.90
CA THR A 187 3.25 11.30 26.79
C THR A 187 3.57 10.47 25.54
N LEU A 188 3.48 9.14 25.64
CA LEU A 188 3.71 8.22 24.54
C LEU A 188 2.82 8.55 23.34
N GLY A 189 3.46 8.83 22.21
CA GLY A 189 2.81 8.88 20.91
C GLY A 189 2.98 7.55 20.15
N GLU A 190 4.17 6.96 20.24
CA GLU A 190 4.51 5.77 19.46
C GLU A 190 5.68 4.97 20.06
N ILE A 191 5.65 3.65 19.88
CA ILE A 191 6.77 2.75 20.11
C ILE A 191 7.26 2.25 18.75
N ARG A 192 8.58 2.28 18.52
CA ARG A 192 9.24 1.75 17.32
C ARG A 192 10.23 0.66 17.69
N LEU A 193 10.26 -0.38 16.87
CA LEU A 193 11.32 -1.37 16.82
C LEU A 193 12.18 -1.04 15.59
N LEU A 194 13.46 -0.80 15.79
CA LEU A 194 14.43 -0.48 14.74
C LEU A 194 15.45 -1.61 14.61
N LEU A 195 15.80 -1.96 13.38
CA LEU A 195 16.95 -2.79 13.09
C LEU A 195 18.05 -1.91 12.52
N VAL A 196 19.11 -1.69 13.30
CA VAL A 196 20.15 -0.70 13.04
C VAL A 196 21.46 -1.40 12.66
N ASP A 197 22.13 -0.85 11.65
CA ASP A 197 23.48 -1.26 11.28
C ASP A 197 24.53 -0.68 12.24
N ARG A 198 25.47 -1.53 12.67
CA ARG A 198 26.44 -1.21 13.73
C ARG A 198 27.42 -0.11 13.33
N GLN A 199 27.73 0.03 12.04
CA GLN A 199 28.75 0.97 11.55
C GLN A 199 28.12 2.34 11.23
N THR A 200 26.97 2.31 10.57
CA THR A 200 26.28 3.54 10.16
C THR A 200 25.43 4.15 11.26
N ALA A 201 25.09 3.38 12.30
CA ALA A 201 24.11 3.75 13.34
C ALA A 201 22.75 4.19 12.75
N THR A 202 22.42 3.65 11.57
CA THR A 202 21.14 3.87 10.88
C THR A 202 20.55 2.55 10.44
N GLY A 203 19.26 2.53 10.18
CA GLY A 203 18.56 1.34 9.71
C GLY A 203 17.10 1.63 9.44
N PHE A 204 16.25 0.65 9.72
CA PHE A 204 14.83 0.70 9.34
C PHE A 204 13.92 0.43 10.52
N VAL A 205 12.73 1.04 10.49
CA VAL A 205 11.63 0.65 11.37
C VAL A 205 11.15 -0.74 10.95
N VAL A 206 11.25 -1.73 11.83
CA VAL A 206 10.84 -3.12 11.58
C VAL A 206 9.63 -3.55 12.41
N GLY A 207 9.14 -2.67 13.27
CA GLY A 207 7.89 -2.80 14.00
C GLY A 207 7.47 -1.44 14.55
N ARG A 208 6.18 -1.16 14.68
CA ARG A 208 5.70 0.03 15.38
C ARG A 208 4.30 -0.17 15.94
N THR A 209 3.94 0.64 16.94
CA THR A 209 2.58 0.73 17.45
C THR A 209 2.33 2.09 18.12
N THR A 210 1.12 2.61 17.97
CA THR A 210 0.66 3.81 18.69
C THR A 210 -0.05 3.44 20.00
N SER A 211 -0.30 2.16 20.23
CA SER A 211 -0.91 1.66 21.46
C SER A 211 0.14 1.36 22.52
N VAL A 212 -0.24 1.45 23.79
CA VAL A 212 0.60 0.95 24.90
C VAL A 212 0.72 -0.57 24.75
N SER A 213 1.88 -1.04 24.32
CA SER A 213 2.21 -2.46 24.14
C SER A 213 3.57 -2.73 24.76
N ASN A 214 3.79 -3.97 25.20
CA ASN A 214 5.07 -4.48 25.68
C ASN A 214 5.71 -5.48 24.70
N SER A 215 5.15 -5.62 23.49
CA SER A 215 5.62 -6.56 22.48
C SER A 215 5.40 -6.04 21.07
N LEU A 216 6.39 -6.25 20.20
CA LEU A 216 6.34 -6.02 18.76
C LEU A 216 6.89 -7.24 18.04
N THR A 217 6.29 -7.61 16.91
CA THR A 217 6.81 -8.72 16.09
C THR A 217 7.76 -8.20 15.04
N TYR A 218 8.99 -8.70 15.04
CA TYR A 218 9.94 -8.54 13.96
C TYR A 218 9.80 -9.71 12.99
N VAL A 219 9.64 -9.45 11.70
CA VAL A 219 9.78 -10.47 10.65
C VAL A 219 10.91 -10.04 9.70
N PRO A 220 12.00 -10.83 9.62
CA PRO A 220 13.22 -10.41 8.95
C PRO A 220 13.08 -10.48 7.43
N SER A 221 13.79 -9.60 6.73
CA SER A 221 14.14 -9.81 5.33
C SER A 221 15.46 -10.58 5.22
N LEU A 222 15.72 -11.26 4.10
CA LEU A 222 17.01 -11.96 3.90
C LEU A 222 18.20 -10.99 3.79
N GLU A 223 17.94 -9.75 3.35
CA GLU A 223 18.91 -8.66 3.32
C GLU A 223 19.33 -8.20 4.74
N ASP A 224 18.55 -8.54 5.77
CA ASP A 224 18.83 -8.14 7.15
C ASP A 224 20.00 -8.93 7.76
N ASN A 225 20.38 -10.06 7.13
CA ASN A 225 21.38 -11.00 7.64
C ASN A 225 22.69 -10.30 8.09
N GLY A 226 23.28 -10.87 9.14
CA GLY A 226 24.50 -10.40 9.78
C GLY A 226 24.27 -9.63 11.08
N ASN A 227 25.36 -9.05 11.56
CA ASN A 227 25.44 -8.35 12.82
C ASN A 227 24.68 -7.03 12.81
N LYS A 228 23.63 -6.91 13.63
CA LYS A 228 22.79 -5.71 13.76
C LYS A 228 22.63 -5.31 15.23
N VAL A 229 21.91 -4.22 15.46
CA VAL A 229 21.42 -3.81 16.78
C VAL A 229 19.91 -3.68 16.70
N MET A 230 19.21 -4.40 17.57
CA MET A 230 17.77 -4.26 17.76
C MET A 230 17.52 -3.14 18.76
N VAL A 231 16.73 -2.14 18.40
CA VAL A 231 16.44 -0.99 19.27
C VAL A 231 14.94 -0.86 19.47
N VAL A 232 14.49 -0.78 20.73
CA VAL A 232 13.13 -0.35 21.07
C VAL A 232 13.20 1.11 21.48
N ALA A 233 12.45 1.98 20.79
CA ALA A 233 12.46 3.41 21.01
C ALA A 233 11.03 3.96 21.19
N LEU A 234 10.82 4.72 22.26
CA LEU A 234 9.57 5.39 22.62
C LEU A 234 9.65 6.84 22.16
N TYR A 235 8.63 7.29 21.44
CA TYR A 235 8.50 8.65 20.93
C TYR A 235 7.23 9.30 21.49
N ASP A 236 7.28 10.61 21.69
CA ASP A 236 6.08 11.39 22.01
C ASP A 236 5.23 11.69 20.76
N LYS A 237 4.11 12.38 20.96
CA LYS A 237 3.18 12.79 19.88
C LYS A 237 3.80 13.78 18.88
N TYR A 238 4.95 14.36 19.20
CA TYR A 238 5.71 15.30 18.37
C TYR A 238 6.95 14.63 17.75
N ASN A 239 7.03 13.29 17.81
CA ASN A 239 8.13 12.50 17.26
C ASN A 239 9.49 12.75 17.95
N LYS A 240 9.50 13.21 19.21
CA LYS A 240 10.71 13.34 20.02
C LYS A 240 10.98 12.05 20.79
N LEU A 241 12.23 11.60 20.79
CA LEU A 241 12.66 10.41 21.55
C LEU A 241 12.49 10.65 23.06
N LEU A 242 11.78 9.75 23.73
CA LEU A 242 11.54 9.74 25.18
C LEU A 242 12.51 8.79 25.90
N ALA A 243 12.68 7.61 25.34
CA ALA A 243 13.46 6.52 25.92
C ALA A 243 13.78 5.48 24.85
N ALA A 244 14.93 4.83 24.95
CA ALA A 244 15.23 3.66 24.13
C ALA A 244 16.17 2.69 24.83
N ASP A 245 16.11 1.44 24.39
CA ASP A 245 17.05 0.38 24.74
C ASP A 245 17.53 -0.34 23.48
N ALA A 246 18.73 -0.92 23.55
CA ALA A 246 19.42 -1.49 22.41
C ALA A 246 20.13 -2.81 22.76
N VAL A 247 19.89 -3.86 21.98
CA VAL A 247 20.54 -5.17 22.14
C VAL A 247 21.23 -5.57 20.83
N PRO A 248 22.52 -5.91 20.84
CA PRO A 248 23.17 -6.45 19.65
C PRO A 248 22.61 -7.83 19.34
N VAL A 249 22.31 -8.07 18.06
CA VAL A 249 21.76 -9.35 17.58
C VAL A 249 22.52 -9.79 16.33
N ASN A 250 22.46 -11.09 16.03
CA ASN A 250 22.89 -11.64 14.75
C ASN A 250 21.66 -12.11 13.96
N ILE A 251 21.36 -11.48 12.84
CA ILE A 251 20.28 -11.94 11.97
C ILE A 251 20.82 -13.06 11.09
N SER A 252 20.24 -14.25 11.20
CA SER A 252 20.67 -15.44 10.45
C SER A 252 19.44 -16.22 10.02
N VAL A 253 18.65 -15.61 9.13
CA VAL A 253 17.36 -16.15 8.66
C VAL A 253 17.56 -17.57 8.13
N THR A 254 16.78 -18.50 8.67
CA THR A 254 16.62 -19.86 8.15
C THR A 254 15.24 -19.91 7.50
N PRO A 255 15.14 -19.76 6.17
CA PRO A 255 13.86 -19.72 5.47
C PRO A 255 13.03 -20.95 5.79
N ASN A 256 11.82 -20.71 6.28
CA ASN A 256 10.84 -21.74 6.57
C ASN A 256 9.48 -21.30 6.05
N ILE A 257 8.82 -22.22 5.33
CA ILE A 257 7.53 -21.99 4.69
C ILE A 257 6.65 -23.17 5.06
N VAL A 258 5.54 -22.88 5.74
CA VAL A 258 4.52 -23.86 6.13
C VAL A 258 3.25 -23.55 5.35
N LEU A 259 2.61 -24.58 4.79
CA LEU A 259 1.31 -24.46 4.16
C LEU A 259 0.21 -24.82 5.16
N GLU A 260 -0.66 -23.87 5.47
CA GLU A 260 -1.88 -24.07 6.26
C GLU A 260 -3.06 -24.36 5.32
N GLY A 261 -4.06 -25.10 5.83
CA GLY A 261 -5.28 -25.45 5.08
C GLY A 261 -5.20 -26.72 4.25
N LEU A 262 -4.08 -27.45 4.35
CA LEU A 262 -3.89 -28.78 3.78
C LEU A 262 -3.09 -29.64 4.75
N VAL A 263 -3.55 -30.86 5.00
CA VAL A 263 -2.81 -31.85 5.80
C VAL A 263 -2.13 -32.87 4.88
N ASP A 264 -0.90 -33.27 5.21
CA ASP A 264 -0.19 -34.31 4.46
C ASP A 264 -0.97 -35.65 4.52
N GLY A 265 -1.22 -36.24 3.36
CA GLY A 265 -2.04 -37.43 3.16
C GLY A 265 -3.55 -37.19 3.04
N GLU A 266 -4.04 -35.95 3.09
CA GLU A 266 -5.47 -35.64 3.03
C GLU A 266 -6.12 -36.03 1.69
N THR A 267 -7.40 -36.42 1.71
CA THR A 267 -8.25 -36.54 0.52
C THR A 267 -9.11 -35.28 0.36
N ILE A 268 -8.82 -34.48 -0.64
CA ILE A 268 -9.58 -33.29 -1.00
C ILE A 268 -10.81 -33.70 -1.82
N GLN A 269 -12.00 -33.37 -1.29
CA GLN A 269 -13.28 -33.64 -1.95
C GLN A 269 -14.06 -32.40 -2.39
N LYS A 270 -13.60 -31.21 -1.97
CA LYS A 270 -14.28 -29.93 -2.21
C LYS A 270 -13.26 -28.79 -2.25
N THR A 271 -13.75 -27.56 -2.34
CA THR A 271 -12.95 -26.34 -2.24
C THR A 271 -12.08 -26.34 -0.98
N VAL A 272 -10.80 -25.97 -1.13
CA VAL A 272 -9.84 -25.79 -0.05
C VAL A 272 -9.35 -24.35 -0.02
N VAL A 273 -8.94 -23.88 1.14
CA VAL A 273 -8.31 -22.56 1.31
C VAL A 273 -6.88 -22.77 1.79
N LEU A 274 -5.94 -22.52 0.90
CA LEU A 274 -4.51 -22.63 1.15
C LEU A 274 -3.99 -21.29 1.70
N LYS A 275 -3.19 -21.35 2.77
CA LYS A 275 -2.57 -20.15 3.33
C LYS A 275 -1.10 -20.39 3.65
N PRO A 276 -0.17 -19.69 3.00
CA PRO A 276 1.25 -19.79 3.30
C PRO A 276 1.55 -19.08 4.63
N ASN A 277 2.46 -19.66 5.41
CA ASN A 277 3.04 -19.07 6.61
C ASN A 277 4.56 -19.03 6.44
N VAL A 278 5.06 -17.84 6.09
CA VAL A 278 6.47 -17.59 5.77
C VAL A 278 7.11 -16.87 6.96
N ASN A 279 8.26 -17.37 7.43
CA ASN A 279 8.95 -16.79 8.58
C ASN A 279 9.86 -15.59 8.25
N PHE A 280 9.89 -15.15 6.98
CA PHE A 280 10.65 -14.01 6.46
C PHE A 280 9.79 -13.18 5.50
N ILE A 281 10.22 -11.96 5.17
CA ILE A 281 9.54 -11.12 4.18
C ILE A 281 9.82 -11.68 2.78
N ALA A 282 8.83 -12.36 2.21
CA ALA A 282 8.84 -12.73 0.79
C ALA A 282 8.31 -11.58 -0.07
N GLU A 283 8.89 -11.41 -1.26
CA GLU A 283 8.39 -10.52 -2.30
C GLU A 283 7.08 -11.08 -2.87
N HIS A 284 7.06 -12.34 -3.24
CA HIS A 284 5.86 -13.04 -3.71
C HIS A 284 6.03 -14.55 -3.49
N ILE A 285 4.95 -15.30 -3.69
CA ILE A 285 4.97 -16.77 -3.69
C ILE A 285 4.42 -17.34 -5.00
N THR A 286 4.62 -18.63 -5.23
CA THR A 286 3.88 -19.46 -6.18
C THR A 286 3.66 -20.84 -5.57
N TYR A 287 2.75 -21.63 -6.16
CA TYR A 287 2.55 -23.03 -5.78
C TYR A 287 2.94 -23.94 -6.95
N GLU A 288 3.68 -25.00 -6.67
CA GLU A 288 4.02 -26.04 -7.64
C GLU A 288 3.28 -27.31 -7.26
N LEU A 289 2.29 -27.71 -8.06
CA LEU A 289 1.54 -28.94 -7.91
C LEU A 289 2.09 -29.99 -8.88
N THR A 290 2.52 -31.13 -8.37
CA THR A 290 2.99 -32.28 -9.15
C THR A 290 1.99 -33.41 -9.03
N ASN A 291 1.45 -33.89 -10.16
CA ASN A 291 0.67 -35.12 -10.18
C ASN A 291 1.63 -36.31 -10.06
N LEU A 292 1.48 -37.11 -9.00
CA LEU A 292 2.37 -38.23 -8.67
C LEU A 292 2.16 -39.46 -9.56
N GLY A 293 1.02 -39.55 -10.26
CA GLY A 293 0.73 -40.65 -11.18
C GLY A 293 1.37 -40.50 -12.56
N ASN A 294 1.55 -39.27 -13.04
CA ASN A 294 2.10 -39.00 -14.39
C ASN A 294 3.27 -38.01 -14.42
N GLY A 295 3.67 -37.45 -13.28
CA GLY A 295 4.78 -36.50 -13.16
C GLY A 295 4.48 -35.09 -13.70
N LYS A 296 3.25 -34.79 -14.12
CA LYS A 296 2.90 -33.47 -14.67
C LYS A 296 2.95 -32.41 -13.57
N VAL A 297 3.68 -31.33 -13.84
CA VAL A 297 3.82 -30.16 -12.95
C VAL A 297 2.90 -29.04 -13.43
N ILE A 298 2.20 -28.40 -12.49
CA ILE A 298 1.35 -27.23 -12.68
C ILE A 298 1.82 -26.14 -11.72
N THR A 299 2.18 -24.97 -12.24
CA THR A 299 2.49 -23.79 -11.42
C THR A 299 1.26 -22.90 -11.31
N VAL A 300 0.84 -22.62 -10.08
CA VAL A 300 -0.24 -21.67 -9.79
C VAL A 300 0.36 -20.32 -9.42
N ILE A 301 0.02 -19.29 -10.20
CA ILE A 301 0.50 -17.92 -10.03
C ILE A 301 -0.41 -17.19 -9.06
N GLU A 302 -0.29 -17.54 -7.78
CA GLU A 302 -0.93 -16.85 -6.66
C GLU A 302 0.16 -16.25 -5.79
N GLN A 303 0.23 -14.93 -5.79
CA GLN A 303 1.48 -14.23 -5.49
C GLN A 303 1.56 -13.63 -4.08
N ASP A 304 0.44 -13.51 -3.36
CA ASP A 304 0.39 -12.86 -2.04
C ASP A 304 0.93 -13.79 -0.94
N PRO A 305 2.12 -13.52 -0.36
CA PRO A 305 2.71 -14.36 0.69
C PRO A 305 1.95 -14.32 2.02
N TYR A 306 1.01 -13.39 2.17
CA TYR A 306 0.26 -13.15 3.40
C TYR A 306 -1.26 -13.30 3.19
N GLY A 307 -1.67 -13.63 1.96
CA GLY A 307 -3.06 -13.85 1.59
C GLY A 307 -3.45 -15.33 1.69
N SER A 308 -4.66 -15.63 1.24
CA SER A 308 -5.13 -17.00 1.09
C SER A 308 -5.51 -17.25 -0.36
N TYR A 309 -5.27 -18.48 -0.82
CA TYR A 309 -5.65 -18.95 -2.14
C TYR A 309 -6.78 -19.98 -2.01
N THR A 310 -7.93 -19.67 -2.60
CA THR A 310 -9.06 -20.59 -2.64
C THR A 310 -8.99 -21.42 -3.92
N TRP A 311 -8.90 -22.73 -3.76
CA TRP A 311 -8.79 -23.67 -4.87
C TRP A 311 -9.92 -24.69 -4.84
N THR A 312 -10.58 -24.87 -5.99
CA THR A 312 -11.62 -25.87 -6.18
C THR A 312 -11.16 -26.88 -7.23
N PRO A 313 -10.79 -28.11 -6.85
CA PRO A 313 -10.35 -29.10 -7.81
C PRO A 313 -11.48 -29.61 -8.72
N THR A 314 -11.10 -29.99 -9.95
CA THR A 314 -12.01 -30.60 -10.95
C THR A 314 -11.84 -32.11 -11.01
N LYS A 315 -12.80 -32.82 -11.61
CA LYS A 315 -12.74 -34.27 -11.84
C LYS A 315 -11.54 -34.68 -12.67
N SER A 316 -11.13 -33.86 -13.63
CA SER A 316 -9.92 -34.10 -14.44
C SER A 316 -8.62 -33.99 -13.63
N GLN A 317 -8.69 -33.49 -12.40
CA GLN A 317 -7.59 -33.43 -11.46
C GLN A 317 -7.63 -34.59 -10.44
N GLU A 318 -8.46 -35.61 -10.59
CA GLU A 318 -8.41 -36.75 -9.66
C GLU A 318 -7.07 -37.49 -9.70
N GLY A 319 -6.64 -37.95 -8.53
CA GLY A 319 -5.39 -38.68 -8.36
C GLY A 319 -4.57 -38.19 -7.19
N ASN A 320 -3.33 -38.65 -7.12
CA ASN A 320 -2.39 -38.31 -6.06
C ASN A 320 -1.49 -37.14 -6.51
N TYR A 321 -1.32 -36.16 -5.63
CA TYR A 321 -0.56 -34.94 -5.88
C TYR A 321 0.43 -34.67 -4.77
N SER A 322 1.45 -33.90 -5.10
CA SER A 322 2.31 -33.22 -4.13
C SER A 322 2.31 -31.72 -4.43
N VAL A 323 2.24 -30.87 -3.42
CA VAL A 323 2.37 -29.41 -3.56
C VAL A 323 3.56 -28.89 -2.78
N LYS A 324 4.30 -27.96 -3.38
CA LYS A 324 5.30 -27.12 -2.73
C LYS A 324 4.92 -25.65 -2.86
N VAL A 325 5.16 -24.89 -1.81
CA VAL A 325 5.12 -23.42 -1.87
C VAL A 325 6.51 -22.92 -2.17
N MET A 326 6.63 -22.04 -3.17
CA MET A 326 7.87 -21.37 -3.55
C MET A 326 7.77 -19.91 -3.12
N ALA A 327 8.60 -19.48 -2.18
CA ALA A 327 8.68 -18.07 -1.78
C ALA A 327 9.92 -17.42 -2.39
N TYR A 328 9.73 -16.23 -2.94
CA TYR A 328 10.77 -15.47 -3.60
C TYR A 328 11.20 -14.29 -2.72
N ASP A 329 12.49 -14.07 -2.58
CA ASP A 329 13.01 -12.86 -1.94
C ASP A 329 13.08 -11.68 -2.92
N ALA A 330 13.52 -10.53 -2.42
CA ALA A 330 13.66 -9.31 -3.19
C ALA A 330 14.73 -9.40 -4.32
N MET A 331 15.69 -10.33 -4.22
CA MET A 331 16.71 -10.59 -5.25
C MET A 331 16.23 -11.61 -6.30
N GLY A 332 15.08 -12.24 -6.08
CA GLY A 332 14.54 -13.30 -6.92
C GLY A 332 15.05 -14.70 -6.57
N ASN A 333 15.75 -14.86 -5.44
CA ASN A 333 16.11 -16.19 -4.94
C ASN A 333 14.86 -16.93 -4.45
N VAL A 334 14.83 -18.24 -4.65
CA VAL A 334 13.66 -19.09 -4.37
C VAL A 334 13.91 -19.99 -3.17
N TYR A 335 12.92 -20.09 -2.30
CA TYR A 335 12.91 -20.94 -1.12
C TYR A 335 11.66 -21.82 -1.13
N TYR A 336 11.80 -23.07 -0.70
CA TYR A 336 10.76 -24.08 -0.85
C TYR A 336 10.23 -24.52 0.51
N SER A 337 8.92 -24.75 0.60
CA SER A 337 8.35 -25.54 1.69
C SER A 337 8.77 -27.01 1.56
N ALA A 338 8.55 -27.79 2.63
CA ALA A 338 8.43 -29.24 2.49
C ALA A 338 7.29 -29.57 1.51
N PRO A 339 7.36 -30.69 0.75
CA PRO A 339 6.26 -31.15 -0.07
C PRO A 339 5.11 -31.65 0.82
N TYR A 340 3.88 -31.31 0.45
CA TYR A 340 2.65 -31.86 1.04
C TYR A 340 2.02 -32.78 0.02
N SER A 341 1.87 -34.05 0.35
CA SER A 341 1.20 -35.05 -0.48
C SER A 341 -0.28 -35.10 -0.14
N PHE A 342 -1.14 -35.30 -1.13
CA PHE A 342 -2.58 -35.41 -0.92
C PHE A 342 -3.23 -36.12 -2.11
N SER A 343 -4.50 -36.50 -1.97
CA SER A 343 -5.30 -37.08 -3.05
C SER A 343 -6.50 -36.19 -3.35
N ILE A 344 -6.96 -36.20 -4.60
CA ILE A 344 -8.15 -35.47 -5.05
C ILE A 344 -9.19 -36.51 -5.47
N GLN A 345 -10.38 -36.43 -4.86
CA GLN A 345 -11.53 -37.27 -5.18
C GLN A 345 -12.80 -36.42 -5.13
N VAL A 346 -13.34 -36.04 -6.28
CA VAL A 346 -14.48 -35.12 -6.35
C VAL A 346 -15.66 -35.76 -7.07
N ASP A 347 -16.85 -35.52 -6.54
CA ASP A 347 -18.09 -35.93 -7.22
C ASP A 347 -18.32 -35.08 -8.47
N LEU A 348 -18.94 -35.69 -9.47
CA LEU A 348 -19.32 -35.00 -10.70
C LEU A 348 -20.47 -34.02 -10.40
N ASN A 349 -20.34 -32.79 -10.89
CA ASN A 349 -21.40 -31.78 -10.82
C ASN A 349 -21.71 -31.26 -12.23
N LEU A 350 -22.99 -31.17 -12.57
CA LEU A 350 -23.51 -30.61 -13.80
C LEU A 350 -24.79 -29.81 -13.53
N SER A 351 -24.78 -28.53 -13.87
CA SER A 351 -25.96 -27.68 -13.81
C SER A 351 -26.02 -26.72 -15.00
N LEU A 352 -27.23 -26.27 -15.34
CA LEU A 352 -27.45 -25.20 -16.31
C LEU A 352 -27.36 -23.85 -15.59
N VAL A 353 -26.55 -22.93 -16.12
CA VAL A 353 -26.50 -21.52 -15.69
C VAL A 353 -26.77 -20.59 -16.87
N GLY A 354 -27.06 -19.32 -16.58
CA GLY A 354 -27.51 -18.32 -17.56
C GLY A 354 -29.01 -18.02 -17.49
N VAL A 355 -29.76 -18.89 -16.82
CA VAL A 355 -31.15 -18.70 -16.40
C VAL A 355 -31.31 -19.17 -14.96
N THR A 356 -32.33 -18.67 -14.26
CA THR A 356 -32.67 -19.10 -12.90
C THR A 356 -34.13 -19.56 -12.86
N GLU A 357 -34.47 -20.38 -11.86
CA GLU A 357 -35.84 -20.87 -11.65
C GLU A 357 -36.85 -19.71 -11.60
N GLY A 358 -37.92 -19.81 -12.39
CA GLY A 358 -38.98 -18.82 -12.53
C GLY A 358 -38.60 -17.56 -13.34
N MET A 359 -37.38 -17.46 -13.88
CA MET A 359 -36.94 -16.29 -14.65
C MET A 359 -37.84 -16.06 -15.87
N THR A 360 -38.20 -14.80 -16.13
CA THR A 360 -38.79 -14.41 -17.42
C THR A 360 -37.66 -14.09 -18.42
N VAL A 361 -37.52 -14.91 -19.47
CA VAL A 361 -36.54 -14.70 -20.54
C VAL A 361 -37.15 -13.76 -21.58
N ASN A 362 -36.81 -12.48 -21.48
CA ASN A 362 -37.31 -11.41 -22.35
C ASN A 362 -36.21 -10.66 -23.12
N ARG A 363 -34.95 -11.08 -22.97
CA ARG A 363 -33.74 -10.56 -23.63
C ARG A 363 -32.81 -11.75 -23.94
N PRO A 364 -31.79 -11.59 -24.81
CA PRO A 364 -30.82 -12.66 -25.03
C PRO A 364 -30.18 -13.10 -23.72
N VAL A 365 -30.11 -14.42 -23.54
CA VAL A 365 -29.38 -15.06 -22.45
C VAL A 365 -28.28 -15.93 -23.03
N THR A 366 -27.23 -16.19 -22.27
CA THR A 366 -26.22 -17.17 -22.65
C THR A 366 -26.37 -18.38 -21.76
N LEU A 367 -26.84 -19.48 -22.33
CA LEU A 367 -26.96 -20.76 -21.63
C LEU A 367 -25.58 -21.41 -21.53
N LEU A 368 -25.20 -21.87 -20.35
CA LEU A 368 -23.87 -22.39 -20.04
C LEU A 368 -23.99 -23.65 -19.19
N ALA A 369 -23.24 -24.69 -19.51
CA ALA A 369 -23.08 -25.85 -18.64
C ALA A 369 -22.04 -25.53 -17.56
N SER A 370 -22.48 -25.34 -16.32
CA SER A 370 -21.59 -25.29 -15.15
C SER A 370 -21.26 -26.71 -14.73
N ARG A 371 -19.97 -27.06 -14.73
CA ARG A 371 -19.49 -28.42 -14.46
C ARG A 371 -18.07 -28.43 -13.94
N ASN A 372 -17.68 -29.52 -13.30
CA ASN A 372 -16.30 -29.76 -12.83
C ASN A 372 -15.57 -30.86 -13.61
N PHE A 373 -15.98 -31.20 -14.83
CA PHE A 373 -15.37 -32.26 -15.64
C PHE A 373 -15.35 -31.92 -17.13
N ASP A 374 -14.47 -32.61 -17.87
CA ASP A 374 -14.29 -32.41 -19.31
C ASP A 374 -15.40 -33.11 -20.12
N VAL A 375 -15.82 -32.47 -21.20
CA VAL A 375 -16.89 -32.93 -22.09
C VAL A 375 -16.43 -32.81 -23.54
N ARG A 376 -17.01 -33.62 -24.41
CA ARG A 376 -16.78 -33.57 -25.88
C ARG A 376 -17.93 -32.89 -26.61
N GLU A 377 -19.12 -32.89 -26.01
CA GLU A 377 -20.33 -32.34 -26.57
C GLU A 377 -21.23 -31.81 -25.45
N THR A 378 -21.90 -30.70 -25.72
CA THR A 378 -22.85 -30.02 -24.84
C THR A 378 -24.10 -29.68 -25.66
N THR A 379 -25.23 -30.21 -25.22
CA THR A 379 -26.54 -30.06 -25.86
C THR A 379 -27.47 -29.30 -24.92
N TYR A 380 -27.95 -28.16 -25.37
CA TYR A 380 -28.95 -27.36 -24.65
C TYR A 380 -30.33 -27.76 -25.12
N LEU A 381 -31.20 -28.14 -24.18
CA LEU A 381 -32.54 -28.62 -24.47
C LEU A 381 -33.57 -27.71 -23.82
N ILE A 382 -34.69 -27.56 -24.51
CA ILE A 382 -35.88 -26.87 -24.02
C ILE A 382 -37.08 -27.79 -24.10
N LYS A 383 -37.85 -27.87 -23.03
CA LYS A 383 -39.11 -28.60 -22.96
C LYS A 383 -40.26 -27.62 -22.86
N ASP A 384 -41.26 -27.79 -23.70
CA ASP A 384 -42.53 -27.09 -23.57
C ASP A 384 -43.34 -27.71 -22.42
N GLU A 385 -43.65 -26.93 -21.38
CA GLU A 385 -44.35 -27.46 -20.20
C GLU A 385 -45.81 -27.82 -20.48
N ARG A 386 -46.42 -27.25 -21.53
CA ARG A 386 -47.80 -27.54 -21.90
C ARG A 386 -47.91 -28.84 -22.70
N THR A 387 -47.00 -29.06 -23.65
CA THR A 387 -47.05 -30.24 -24.53
C THR A 387 -46.15 -31.37 -24.05
N GLY A 388 -45.18 -31.10 -23.18
CA GLY A 388 -44.14 -32.02 -22.76
C GLY A 388 -43.05 -32.28 -23.82
N VAL A 389 -43.16 -31.66 -25.00
CA VAL A 389 -42.21 -31.87 -26.11
C VAL A 389 -40.87 -31.22 -25.80
N GLU A 390 -39.79 -31.98 -25.98
CA GLU A 390 -38.42 -31.52 -25.83
C GLU A 390 -37.76 -31.28 -27.20
N THR A 391 -37.07 -30.14 -27.31
CA THR A 391 -36.40 -29.68 -28.53
C THR A 391 -34.95 -29.33 -28.21
N VAL A 392 -34.04 -29.68 -29.11
CA VAL A 392 -32.64 -29.24 -29.04
C VAL A 392 -32.54 -27.79 -29.50
N LEU A 393 -32.03 -26.93 -28.64
CA LEU A 393 -31.73 -25.53 -28.99
C LEU A 393 -30.40 -25.42 -29.75
N ALA A 394 -29.38 -26.10 -29.23
CA ALA A 394 -28.05 -26.12 -29.84
C ALA A 394 -27.26 -27.33 -29.33
N THR A 395 -26.39 -27.86 -30.18
CA THR A 395 -25.36 -28.84 -29.84
C THR A 395 -24.01 -28.22 -30.19
N LEU A 396 -23.11 -28.15 -29.22
CA LEU A 396 -21.80 -27.52 -29.34
C LEU A 396 -20.73 -28.44 -28.75
N PRO A 397 -19.51 -28.49 -29.30
CA PRO A 397 -18.43 -29.27 -28.69
C PRO A 397 -18.06 -28.72 -27.29
N TYR A 398 -17.98 -27.39 -27.15
CA TYR A 398 -17.79 -26.69 -25.89
C TYR A 398 -18.33 -25.25 -25.98
N GLY A 399 -18.51 -24.59 -24.84
CA GLY A 399 -18.88 -23.17 -24.75
C GLY A 399 -20.32 -22.94 -24.30
N GLY A 400 -20.78 -21.69 -24.42
CA GLY A 400 -22.16 -21.30 -24.13
C GLY A 400 -22.96 -21.04 -25.40
N TYR A 401 -24.27 -21.22 -25.32
CA TYR A 401 -25.18 -20.91 -26.41
C TYR A 401 -25.91 -19.59 -26.12
N ARG A 402 -25.62 -18.55 -26.91
CA ARG A 402 -26.39 -17.30 -26.85
C ARG A 402 -27.74 -17.52 -27.51
N TRP A 403 -28.79 -17.47 -26.71
CA TRP A 403 -30.15 -17.76 -27.11
C TRP A 403 -31.03 -16.51 -26.97
N PHE A 404 -31.73 -16.15 -28.05
CA PHE A 404 -32.75 -15.11 -28.03
C PHE A 404 -34.07 -15.71 -28.55
N PRO A 405 -34.95 -16.18 -27.65
CA PRO A 405 -36.15 -16.90 -28.07
C PRO A 405 -37.13 -16.02 -28.85
N GLY A 406 -37.54 -16.49 -30.03
CA GLY A 406 -38.66 -15.93 -30.79
C GLY A 406 -40.01 -16.53 -30.38
N GLU A 407 -41.05 -16.18 -31.16
CA GLU A 407 -42.45 -16.46 -30.84
C GLU A 407 -42.75 -17.94 -30.58
N SER A 408 -42.10 -18.84 -31.33
CA SER A 408 -42.27 -20.30 -31.25
C SER A 408 -41.94 -20.89 -29.88
N PHE A 409 -41.14 -20.20 -29.06
CA PHE A 409 -40.75 -20.64 -27.72
C PHE A 409 -41.56 -19.97 -26.60
N SER A 410 -42.57 -19.15 -26.91
CA SER A 410 -43.32 -18.37 -25.90
C SER A 410 -44.02 -19.25 -24.86
N GLY A 411 -44.19 -18.71 -23.65
CA GLY A 411 -44.88 -19.37 -22.53
C GLY A 411 -43.93 -20.07 -21.55
N ASN A 412 -44.47 -20.95 -20.72
CA ASN A 412 -43.67 -21.69 -19.73
C ASN A 412 -42.82 -22.75 -20.42
N LYS A 413 -41.54 -22.83 -20.03
CA LYS A 413 -40.52 -23.70 -20.61
C LYS A 413 -39.59 -24.23 -19.51
N ALA A 414 -39.12 -25.46 -19.68
CA ALA A 414 -38.09 -26.06 -18.83
C ALA A 414 -36.80 -26.20 -19.64
N LEU A 415 -35.68 -25.65 -19.18
CA LEU A 415 -34.38 -25.75 -19.84
C LEU A 415 -33.49 -26.72 -19.09
N LYS A 416 -32.73 -27.56 -19.80
CA LYS A 416 -31.67 -28.37 -19.21
C LYS A 416 -30.45 -28.38 -20.12
N VAL A 417 -29.34 -28.90 -19.59
CA VAL A 417 -28.18 -29.24 -20.40
C VAL A 417 -27.87 -30.72 -20.30
N SER A 418 -27.61 -31.34 -21.44
CA SER A 418 -27.12 -32.71 -21.56
C SER A 418 -25.72 -32.65 -22.13
N VAL A 419 -24.78 -33.43 -21.58
CA VAL A 419 -23.38 -33.45 -22.02
C VAL A 419 -22.92 -34.87 -22.25
N ILE A 420 -22.00 -35.04 -23.21
CA ILE A 420 -21.23 -36.27 -23.36
C ILE A 420 -19.87 -36.00 -22.72
N ASP A 421 -19.57 -36.70 -21.63
CA ASP A 421 -18.28 -36.56 -20.94
C ASP A 421 -17.11 -37.07 -21.79
N ALA A 422 -15.87 -36.80 -21.35
CA ALA A 422 -14.68 -37.25 -22.06
C ALA A 422 -14.58 -38.78 -22.22
N GLY A 423 -15.33 -39.56 -21.44
CA GLY A 423 -15.44 -41.02 -21.53
C GLY A 423 -16.59 -41.52 -22.41
N GLY A 424 -17.42 -40.62 -22.97
CA GLY A 424 -18.57 -40.98 -23.81
C GLY A 424 -19.88 -41.20 -23.04
N THR A 425 -19.92 -40.94 -21.73
CA THR A 425 -21.15 -41.11 -20.93
C THR A 425 -22.03 -39.87 -21.04
N VAL A 426 -23.31 -40.08 -21.31
CA VAL A 426 -24.33 -39.00 -21.31
C VAL A 426 -24.69 -38.63 -19.87
N ARG A 427 -24.71 -37.34 -19.57
CA ARG A 427 -25.09 -36.79 -18.26
C ARG A 427 -26.01 -35.59 -18.45
N GLU A 428 -27.03 -35.49 -17.61
CA GLU A 428 -28.01 -34.41 -17.70
C GLU A 428 -28.08 -33.60 -16.40
N SER A 429 -28.30 -32.29 -16.52
CA SER A 429 -28.67 -31.46 -15.39
C SER A 429 -30.15 -31.66 -15.03
N ALA A 430 -30.53 -31.21 -13.84
CA ALA A 430 -31.94 -30.92 -13.57
C ALA A 430 -32.48 -29.83 -14.54
N TYR A 431 -33.79 -29.81 -14.72
CA TYR A 431 -34.45 -28.72 -15.43
C TYR A 431 -34.47 -27.44 -14.60
N VAL A 432 -34.37 -26.30 -15.28
CA VAL A 432 -34.61 -24.96 -14.76
C VAL A 432 -35.84 -24.40 -15.45
N GLN A 433 -36.87 -24.07 -14.67
CA GLN A 433 -38.12 -23.56 -15.21
C GLN A 433 -38.04 -22.06 -15.48
N VAL A 434 -38.54 -21.64 -16.64
CA VAL A 434 -38.55 -20.25 -17.07
C VAL A 434 -39.87 -19.90 -17.77
N LYS A 435 -40.17 -18.60 -17.80
CA LYS A 435 -41.23 -18.05 -18.65
C LYS A 435 -40.60 -17.33 -19.84
N VAL A 436 -40.84 -17.80 -21.06
CA VAL A 436 -40.30 -17.17 -22.26
C VAL A 436 -41.29 -16.15 -22.79
N ASP A 437 -40.81 -14.92 -22.94
CA ASP A 437 -41.51 -13.85 -23.65
C ASP A 437 -40.90 -13.74 -25.06
N GLY A 438 -41.44 -14.56 -25.97
CA GLY A 438 -41.02 -14.64 -27.37
C GLY A 438 -41.62 -13.55 -28.26
N SER A 439 -42.21 -12.49 -27.69
CA SER A 439 -42.66 -11.34 -28.48
C SER A 439 -41.51 -10.80 -29.35
N PRO A 440 -41.80 -10.32 -30.57
CA PRO A 440 -40.77 -9.81 -31.48
C PRO A 440 -39.99 -8.65 -30.88
N LYS A 441 -38.66 -8.76 -30.88
CA LYS A 441 -37.74 -7.82 -30.23
C LYS A 441 -36.52 -7.55 -31.09
N LEU A 442 -35.99 -6.35 -30.91
CA LEU A 442 -34.80 -5.84 -31.55
C LEU A 442 -33.87 -5.28 -30.46
N GLN A 443 -32.57 -5.47 -30.59
CA GLN A 443 -31.56 -4.92 -29.70
C GLN A 443 -30.49 -4.20 -30.49
N LEU A 444 -30.01 -3.09 -29.94
CA LEU A 444 -28.98 -2.25 -30.53
C LEU A 444 -27.62 -2.54 -29.88
N SER A 445 -26.54 -2.42 -30.65
CA SER A 445 -25.17 -2.56 -30.18
C SER A 445 -24.25 -1.61 -30.95
N GLY A 446 -23.09 -1.28 -30.37
CA GLY A 446 -22.11 -0.37 -30.97
C GLY A 446 -22.00 1.00 -30.30
N VAL A 447 -23.01 1.37 -29.51
CA VAL A 447 -22.94 2.47 -28.54
C VAL A 447 -23.44 2.00 -27.19
N GLY A 448 -22.82 2.51 -26.12
CA GLY A 448 -23.17 2.19 -24.74
C GLY A 448 -23.86 3.35 -24.02
N PRO A 449 -24.65 3.07 -22.98
CA PRO A 449 -25.20 4.10 -22.11
C PRO A 449 -24.11 5.03 -21.57
N ASN A 450 -24.35 6.34 -21.60
CA ASN A 450 -23.44 7.39 -21.15
C ASN A 450 -22.07 7.41 -21.85
N GLN A 451 -21.91 6.69 -22.96
CA GLN A 451 -20.71 6.76 -23.76
C GLN A 451 -20.52 8.19 -24.29
N VAL A 452 -19.26 8.62 -24.42
CA VAL A 452 -18.95 9.82 -25.19
C VAL A 452 -18.32 9.42 -26.51
N LEU A 453 -19.05 9.63 -27.59
CA LEU A 453 -18.61 9.35 -28.94
C LEU A 453 -17.88 10.57 -29.52
N THR A 454 -16.59 10.40 -29.81
CA THR A 454 -15.70 11.46 -30.33
C THR A 454 -15.22 11.20 -31.76
N SER A 455 -15.60 10.07 -32.35
CA SER A 455 -15.21 9.64 -33.70
C SER A 455 -16.28 8.71 -34.27
N GLU A 456 -16.06 8.16 -35.46
CA GLU A 456 -16.94 7.14 -36.03
C GLU A 456 -17.05 5.89 -35.13
N THR A 457 -18.21 5.23 -35.16
CA THR A 457 -18.46 3.95 -34.49
C THR A 457 -19.24 3.00 -35.39
N LYS A 458 -19.10 1.70 -35.14
CA LYS A 458 -19.86 0.65 -35.81
C LYS A 458 -21.13 0.38 -35.00
N LEU A 459 -22.27 0.35 -35.67
CA LEU A 459 -23.58 0.02 -35.13
C LEU A 459 -24.04 -1.30 -35.71
N ASN A 460 -24.59 -2.14 -34.83
CA ASN A 460 -25.12 -3.47 -35.14
C ASN A 460 -26.45 -3.69 -34.41
N VAL A 461 -27.24 -4.66 -34.87
CA VAL A 461 -28.46 -5.08 -34.18
C VAL A 461 -28.48 -6.59 -33.95
N SER A 462 -29.31 -7.03 -33.00
CA SER A 462 -29.70 -8.45 -32.89
C SER A 462 -31.20 -8.57 -32.65
N SER A 463 -31.84 -9.57 -33.26
CA SER A 463 -33.28 -9.81 -33.12
C SER A 463 -33.57 -11.29 -32.84
N ASN A 464 -34.72 -11.56 -32.20
CA ASN A 464 -35.26 -12.91 -32.01
C ASN A 464 -36.21 -13.35 -33.12
N VAL A 465 -36.46 -12.49 -34.11
CA VAL A 465 -37.26 -12.79 -35.30
C VAL A 465 -36.46 -12.45 -36.56
N THR A 466 -36.78 -13.10 -37.66
CA THR A 466 -36.14 -12.80 -38.95
C THR A 466 -36.62 -11.45 -39.46
N MET A 467 -35.68 -10.55 -39.74
CA MET A 467 -35.95 -9.24 -40.32
C MET A 467 -34.87 -8.89 -41.34
N ASP A 468 -35.28 -8.35 -42.48
CA ASP A 468 -34.34 -8.11 -43.58
C ASP A 468 -33.49 -6.86 -43.32
N LYS A 469 -34.10 -5.79 -42.82
CA LYS A 469 -33.49 -4.47 -42.74
C LYS A 469 -33.91 -3.68 -41.51
N VAL A 470 -33.02 -2.79 -41.07
CA VAL A 470 -33.28 -1.81 -40.00
C VAL A 470 -32.88 -0.40 -40.42
N SER A 471 -33.51 0.57 -39.79
CA SER A 471 -33.07 1.97 -39.80
C SER A 471 -32.61 2.38 -38.42
N TYR A 472 -31.60 3.25 -38.34
CA TYR A 472 -31.04 3.79 -37.11
C TYR A 472 -31.50 5.23 -36.93
N ILE A 473 -32.19 5.53 -35.81
CA ILE A 473 -32.82 6.82 -35.55
C ILE A 473 -32.11 7.49 -34.38
N LEU A 474 -31.41 8.57 -34.69
CA LEU A 474 -30.78 9.44 -33.71
C LEU A 474 -31.76 10.54 -33.30
N THR A 475 -31.93 10.76 -32.01
CA THR A 475 -32.78 11.82 -31.45
C THR A 475 -31.93 12.77 -30.63
N ASN A 476 -32.02 14.07 -30.91
CA ASN A 476 -31.41 15.09 -30.05
C ASN A 476 -32.28 15.27 -28.80
N LYS A 477 -31.71 15.07 -27.61
CA LYS A 477 -32.49 15.11 -26.36
C LYS A 477 -32.88 16.51 -25.91
N SER A 478 -32.20 17.55 -26.41
CA SER A 478 -32.52 18.94 -26.07
C SER A 478 -33.65 19.50 -26.93
N THR A 479 -33.73 19.12 -28.20
CA THR A 479 -34.73 19.63 -29.14
C THR A 479 -35.87 18.65 -29.43
N GLY A 480 -35.66 17.35 -29.16
CA GLY A 480 -36.55 16.27 -29.56
C GLY A 480 -36.52 15.93 -31.06
N SER A 481 -35.69 16.62 -31.86
CA SER A 481 -35.60 16.38 -33.30
C SER A 481 -34.96 15.02 -33.60
N THR A 482 -35.50 14.32 -34.59
CA THR A 482 -35.02 12.99 -35.02
C THR A 482 -34.34 13.05 -36.39
N LYS A 483 -33.33 12.21 -36.59
CA LYS A 483 -32.56 12.05 -37.84
C LYS A 483 -32.33 10.57 -38.09
N ILE A 484 -32.62 10.09 -39.29
CA ILE A 484 -32.25 8.73 -39.72
C ILE A 484 -30.78 8.77 -40.14
N ILE A 485 -29.93 8.04 -39.42
CA ILE A 485 -28.46 8.03 -39.63
C ILE A 485 -27.97 6.79 -40.39
N GLY A 486 -28.87 5.85 -40.66
CA GLY A 486 -28.69 4.69 -41.53
C GLY A 486 -30.06 4.15 -41.88
N GLN A 487 -30.35 3.94 -43.15
CA GLN A 487 -31.66 3.55 -43.65
C GLN A 487 -31.55 2.22 -44.39
N ASP A 488 -32.52 1.33 -44.18
CA ASP A 488 -32.65 0.08 -44.92
C ASP A 488 -31.38 -0.81 -44.90
N ILE A 489 -30.67 -0.77 -43.77
CA ILE A 489 -29.42 -1.50 -43.54
C ILE A 489 -29.76 -2.97 -43.30
N PRO A 490 -29.19 -3.92 -44.05
CA PRO A 490 -29.37 -5.35 -43.79
C PRO A 490 -28.98 -5.69 -42.35
N THR A 491 -29.78 -6.52 -41.67
CA THR A 491 -29.51 -6.86 -40.25
C THR A 491 -28.26 -7.70 -40.05
N THR A 492 -27.70 -8.25 -41.13
CA THR A 492 -26.40 -8.95 -41.17
C THR A 492 -25.19 -8.02 -41.28
N ASP A 493 -25.41 -6.76 -41.65
CA ASP A 493 -24.34 -5.84 -42.02
C ASP A 493 -23.99 -4.89 -40.85
N GLU A 494 -22.70 -4.56 -40.73
CA GLU A 494 -22.27 -3.50 -39.82
C GLU A 494 -22.44 -2.13 -40.47
N TRP A 495 -23.07 -1.19 -39.76
CA TRP A 495 -23.21 0.20 -40.22
C TRP A 495 -22.21 1.12 -39.53
N ILE A 496 -21.43 1.89 -40.30
CA ILE A 496 -20.49 2.87 -39.74
C ILE A 496 -21.18 4.23 -39.60
N PHE A 497 -21.49 4.63 -38.37
CA PHE A 497 -21.97 5.97 -38.08
C PHE A 497 -20.80 6.94 -37.90
N LYS A 498 -20.80 8.02 -38.69
CA LYS A 498 -19.82 9.12 -38.62
C LYS A 498 -20.52 10.39 -38.10
N PRO A 499 -20.41 10.73 -36.80
CA PRO A 499 -21.07 11.91 -36.25
C PRO A 499 -20.51 13.21 -36.83
N THR A 500 -21.38 14.20 -37.03
CA THR A 500 -20.99 15.57 -37.45
C THR A 500 -21.24 16.58 -36.33
N SER A 501 -20.75 17.81 -36.46
CA SER A 501 -20.98 18.88 -35.47
C SER A 501 -22.46 19.19 -35.22
N SER A 502 -23.32 18.99 -36.22
CA SER A 502 -24.78 19.11 -36.07
C SER A 502 -25.41 18.04 -35.16
N ASP A 503 -24.72 16.92 -34.93
CA ASP A 503 -25.20 15.81 -34.10
C ASP A 503 -24.73 15.95 -32.64
N GLU A 504 -23.98 17.00 -32.30
CA GLU A 504 -23.41 17.20 -30.97
C GLU A 504 -24.44 17.39 -29.86
N GLY A 505 -24.05 16.96 -28.66
CA GLY A 505 -24.85 17.07 -27.45
C GLY A 505 -25.34 15.73 -26.93
N GLN A 506 -26.35 15.78 -26.06
CA GLN A 506 -27.00 14.60 -25.52
C GLN A 506 -27.96 14.04 -26.55
N VAL A 507 -27.75 12.79 -26.94
CA VAL A 507 -28.52 12.11 -27.97
C VAL A 507 -29.01 10.76 -27.47
N SER A 508 -30.03 10.25 -28.13
CA SER A 508 -30.50 8.90 -27.93
C SER A 508 -30.60 8.18 -29.27
N LEU A 509 -30.21 6.90 -29.31
CA LEU A 509 -30.24 6.09 -30.52
C LEU A 509 -31.12 4.87 -30.30
N ARG A 510 -31.93 4.57 -31.31
CA ARG A 510 -32.68 3.32 -31.41
C ARG A 510 -32.63 2.80 -32.85
N ALA A 511 -32.83 1.50 -33.01
CA ALA A 511 -33.07 0.87 -34.30
C ALA A 511 -34.56 0.58 -34.47
N GLU A 512 -35.06 0.68 -35.69
CA GLU A 512 -36.42 0.34 -36.08
C GLU A 512 -36.38 -0.63 -37.27
N GLY A 513 -37.17 -1.69 -37.20
CA GLY A 513 -37.34 -2.67 -38.28
C GLY A 513 -38.80 -3.10 -38.39
N TYR A 514 -39.10 -3.96 -39.37
CA TYR A 514 -40.44 -4.50 -39.57
C TYR A 514 -40.40 -6.02 -39.60
N TYR A 515 -41.41 -6.63 -38.98
CA TYR A 515 -41.66 -8.07 -39.00
C TYR A 515 -43.16 -8.29 -39.18
N ASN A 516 -43.55 -9.07 -40.19
CA ASN A 516 -44.96 -9.33 -40.53
C ASN A 516 -45.82 -8.06 -40.61
N GLY A 517 -45.27 -6.98 -41.20
CA GLY A 517 -45.94 -5.69 -41.34
C GLY A 517 -46.00 -4.84 -40.05
N SER A 518 -45.59 -5.38 -38.90
CA SER A 518 -45.53 -4.67 -37.62
C SER A 518 -44.16 -4.06 -37.39
N LYS A 519 -44.14 -2.82 -36.89
CA LYS A 519 -42.89 -2.12 -36.55
C LYS A 519 -42.35 -2.64 -35.22
N ILE A 520 -41.08 -3.03 -35.20
CA ILE A 520 -40.31 -3.38 -34.00
C ILE A 520 -39.30 -2.28 -33.74
N VAL A 521 -39.16 -1.90 -32.47
CA VAL A 521 -38.23 -0.85 -32.03
C VAL A 521 -37.29 -1.45 -30.99
N SER A 522 -35.99 -1.14 -31.08
CA SER A 522 -35.03 -1.52 -30.05
C SER A 522 -35.22 -0.70 -28.78
N GLU A 523 -34.47 -1.05 -27.73
CA GLU A 523 -34.20 -0.10 -26.66
C GLU A 523 -33.61 1.20 -27.20
N THR A 524 -33.82 2.26 -26.43
CA THR A 524 -33.18 3.55 -26.67
C THR A 524 -31.92 3.64 -25.81
N ILE A 525 -30.77 3.89 -26.44
CA ILE A 525 -29.49 4.05 -25.77
C ILE A 525 -29.14 5.54 -25.73
N ASP A 526 -29.00 6.08 -24.52
CA ASP A 526 -28.60 7.47 -24.28
C ASP A 526 -27.08 7.60 -24.23
N PHE A 527 -26.51 8.54 -24.98
CA PHE A 527 -25.08 8.83 -25.00
C PHE A 527 -24.83 10.29 -25.43
N ARG A 528 -23.56 10.70 -25.45
CA ARG A 528 -23.16 12.05 -25.85
C ARG A 528 -22.30 12.00 -27.11
N ILE A 529 -22.58 12.87 -28.08
CA ILE A 529 -21.69 13.15 -29.21
C ILE A 529 -20.90 14.42 -28.92
N TYR A 530 -19.59 14.36 -29.12
CA TYR A 530 -18.68 15.50 -28.96
C TYR A 530 -17.55 15.41 -30.00
N THR A 531 -17.61 16.25 -31.03
CA THR A 531 -16.67 16.21 -32.17
C THR A 531 -15.57 17.25 -32.09
N ASP A 532 -15.71 18.21 -31.18
CA ASP A 532 -14.68 19.18 -30.84
C ASP A 532 -13.38 18.55 -30.28
N LYS A 533 -12.33 19.37 -30.24
CA LYS A 533 -11.02 18.98 -29.70
C LYS A 533 -11.15 18.55 -28.24
N THR A 534 -10.67 17.33 -27.95
CA THR A 534 -10.54 16.84 -26.58
C THR A 534 -9.09 16.90 -26.09
N PHE A 535 -8.95 16.92 -24.77
CA PHE A 535 -7.68 17.00 -24.08
C PHE A 535 -7.36 15.67 -23.39
N GLY A 536 -6.24 15.04 -23.77
CA GLY A 536 -5.71 13.85 -23.10
C GLY A 536 -4.94 14.19 -21.81
N PRO A 537 -4.39 13.21 -21.07
CA PRO A 537 -3.57 13.48 -19.89
C PRO A 537 -2.39 14.41 -20.17
N LYS A 538 -1.94 15.15 -19.15
CA LYS A 538 -0.86 16.13 -19.25
C LYS A 538 0.24 15.84 -18.23
N ALA A 539 1.48 16.12 -18.60
CA ALA A 539 2.62 15.99 -17.68
C ALA A 539 2.61 17.09 -16.61
N ILE A 540 2.91 16.71 -15.37
CA ILE A 540 3.05 17.67 -14.25
C ILE A 540 4.44 18.32 -14.19
N ILE A 541 5.46 17.57 -14.62
CA ILE A 541 6.87 17.96 -14.63
C ILE A 541 7.62 17.07 -15.64
N GLU A 542 8.83 17.46 -16.03
CA GLU A 542 9.72 16.63 -16.84
C GLU A 542 10.01 15.28 -16.16
N LYS A 543 10.04 14.22 -16.95
CA LYS A 543 10.10 12.82 -16.47
C LYS A 543 11.30 12.54 -15.56
N ASP A 544 12.45 13.10 -15.89
CA ASP A 544 13.72 12.96 -15.16
C ASP A 544 13.70 13.67 -13.79
N LYS A 545 12.90 14.73 -13.63
CA LYS A 545 12.74 15.45 -12.36
C LYS A 545 11.68 14.85 -11.44
N PHE A 546 10.80 13.98 -11.97
CA PHE A 546 9.66 13.45 -11.21
C PHE A 546 10.07 12.62 -9.99
N LEU A 547 11.20 11.89 -10.06
CA LEU A 547 11.69 11.11 -8.93
C LEU A 547 11.98 12.01 -7.72
N ALA A 548 12.79 13.05 -7.90
CA ALA A 548 13.13 14.00 -6.83
C ALA A 548 11.88 14.73 -6.31
N PHE A 549 10.98 15.12 -7.22
CA PHE A 549 9.71 15.76 -6.88
C PHE A 549 8.85 14.87 -5.96
N SER A 550 8.65 13.61 -6.34
CA SER A 550 7.82 12.67 -5.55
C SER A 550 8.50 12.20 -4.28
N SER A 551 9.81 11.95 -4.28
CA SER A 551 10.56 11.54 -3.08
C SER A 551 10.62 12.64 -2.02
N GLY A 552 10.68 13.92 -2.40
CA GLY A 552 10.63 15.03 -1.45
C GLY A 552 9.31 15.10 -0.67
N MET A 553 8.18 14.96 -1.37
CA MET A 553 6.85 14.87 -0.74
C MET A 553 6.72 13.60 0.11
N ALA A 554 7.21 12.46 -0.40
CA ALA A 554 7.19 11.19 0.31
C ALA A 554 8.00 11.24 1.62
N LYS A 555 9.19 11.84 1.63
CA LYS A 555 10.03 11.97 2.83
C LYS A 555 9.38 12.87 3.88
N THR A 556 8.76 13.96 3.45
CA THR A 556 7.96 14.83 4.34
C THR A 556 6.81 14.05 4.96
N SER A 557 6.08 13.28 4.16
CA SER A 557 4.99 12.42 4.64
C SER A 557 5.47 11.33 5.59
N TRP A 558 6.60 10.66 5.29
CA TRP A 558 7.25 9.69 6.17
C TRP A 558 7.54 10.28 7.55
N ASN A 559 8.13 11.48 7.61
CA ASN A 559 8.46 12.11 8.89
C ASN A 559 7.22 12.42 9.75
N ASN A 560 6.08 12.69 9.11
CA ASN A 560 4.83 13.07 9.80
C ASN A 560 3.94 11.87 10.15
N THR A 561 4.05 10.77 9.40
CA THR A 561 3.07 9.66 9.48
C THR A 561 3.74 8.29 9.67
N GLY A 562 5.02 8.17 9.30
CA GLY A 562 5.78 6.92 9.17
C GLY A 562 5.23 5.96 8.12
N MET A 563 4.45 6.45 7.15
CA MET A 563 4.14 5.70 5.93
C MET A 563 5.37 5.70 5.01
N SER A 564 5.86 4.52 4.62
CA SER A 564 7.06 4.31 3.81
C SER A 564 7.13 5.30 2.64
N ALA A 565 8.14 6.17 2.67
CA ALA A 565 8.43 7.08 1.56
C ALA A 565 8.74 6.30 0.29
N ALA A 566 9.44 5.16 0.41
CA ALA A 566 9.72 4.28 -0.72
C ALA A 566 8.44 3.83 -1.44
N LEU A 567 7.46 3.36 -0.67
CA LEU A 567 6.17 2.91 -1.20
C LEU A 567 5.39 4.06 -1.83
N GLN A 568 5.33 5.22 -1.15
CA GLN A 568 4.61 6.38 -1.68
C GLN A 568 5.21 6.89 -3.00
N THR A 569 6.53 6.95 -3.11
CA THR A 569 7.22 7.34 -4.34
C THR A 569 6.95 6.34 -5.46
N ALA A 570 7.03 5.04 -5.17
CA ALA A 570 6.73 4.00 -6.16
C ALA A 570 5.28 4.07 -6.65
N GLN A 571 4.31 4.30 -5.75
CA GLN A 571 2.92 4.51 -6.15
C GLN A 571 2.79 5.72 -7.08
N ALA A 572 3.34 6.88 -6.70
CA ALA A 572 3.26 8.08 -7.53
C ALA A 572 3.85 7.87 -8.93
N ILE A 573 4.98 7.16 -9.04
CA ILE A 573 5.59 6.78 -10.33
C ILE A 573 4.65 5.90 -11.14
N LEU A 574 4.08 4.87 -10.52
CA LEU A 574 3.22 3.90 -11.19
C LEU A 574 1.89 4.52 -11.64
N GLU A 575 1.21 5.25 -10.75
CA GLU A 575 -0.12 5.84 -11.02
C GLU A 575 -0.10 6.89 -12.12
N THR A 576 0.99 7.66 -12.23
CA THR A 576 1.08 8.77 -13.18
C THR A 576 1.96 8.47 -14.39
N GLY A 577 2.57 7.29 -14.46
CA GLY A 577 3.58 6.98 -15.46
C GLY A 577 4.72 8.00 -15.44
N TRP A 578 5.38 8.17 -14.29
CA TRP A 578 6.45 9.16 -14.08
C TRP A 578 6.00 10.62 -14.20
N GLY A 579 4.80 10.94 -13.71
CA GLY A 579 4.22 12.28 -13.75
C GLY A 579 3.70 12.69 -15.13
N GLN A 580 3.74 11.81 -16.12
CA GLN A 580 3.43 12.15 -17.52
C GLN A 580 1.94 12.02 -17.86
N SER A 581 1.17 11.32 -17.04
CA SER A 581 -0.25 11.02 -17.26
C SER A 581 -1.13 11.51 -16.11
N VAL A 582 -1.08 12.81 -15.79
CA VAL A 582 -1.99 13.42 -14.82
C VAL A 582 -3.29 13.83 -15.52
N PRO A 583 -4.48 13.52 -14.95
CA PRO A 583 -5.75 13.89 -15.56
C PRO A 583 -5.84 15.40 -15.79
N GLN A 584 -6.35 15.79 -16.96
CA GLN A 584 -6.88 17.13 -17.20
C GLN A 584 -8.30 17.01 -17.73
N ASP A 585 -9.06 18.08 -17.58
CA ASP A 585 -10.43 18.13 -18.04
C ASP A 585 -10.48 17.96 -19.56
N LYS A 586 -11.22 16.93 -19.98
CA LYS A 586 -11.32 16.48 -21.36
C LYS A 586 -11.83 17.58 -22.30
N TYR A 587 -12.62 18.52 -21.81
CA TYR A 587 -13.30 19.54 -22.62
C TYR A 587 -12.67 20.92 -22.50
N SER A 588 -12.25 21.33 -21.30
CA SER A 588 -11.67 22.66 -21.03
C SER A 588 -10.14 22.69 -20.98
N GLY A 589 -9.48 21.54 -20.88
CA GLY A 589 -8.04 21.45 -20.66
C GLY A 589 -7.59 21.88 -19.25
N LYS A 590 -8.53 22.10 -18.31
CA LYS A 590 -8.22 22.42 -16.91
C LYS A 590 -7.37 21.30 -16.30
N PHE A 591 -6.20 21.65 -15.79
CA PHE A 591 -5.30 20.67 -15.17
C PHE A 591 -5.76 20.32 -13.74
N SER A 592 -5.70 19.04 -13.36
CA SER A 592 -6.23 18.57 -12.06
C SER A 592 -5.21 18.51 -10.93
N TYR A 593 -3.91 18.38 -11.24
CA TYR A 593 -2.86 18.03 -10.28
C TYR A 593 -3.09 16.69 -9.52
N ASN A 594 -4.00 15.82 -9.99
CA ASN A 594 -4.36 14.58 -9.34
C ASN A 594 -3.35 13.45 -9.62
N LEU A 595 -2.41 13.24 -8.69
CA LEU A 595 -1.32 12.27 -8.83
C LEU A 595 -1.74 10.80 -8.63
N PHE A 596 -2.96 10.55 -8.15
CA PHE A 596 -3.38 9.20 -7.75
C PHE A 596 -4.74 8.77 -8.33
N GLY A 597 -5.22 9.48 -9.36
CA GLY A 597 -6.46 9.14 -10.05
C GLY A 597 -7.71 9.12 -9.17
N ILE A 598 -7.74 9.92 -8.09
CA ILE A 598 -8.84 9.87 -7.11
C ILE A 598 -10.11 10.49 -7.73
N LYS A 599 -11.20 9.72 -7.78
CA LYS A 599 -12.50 10.19 -8.29
C LYS A 599 -13.19 11.16 -7.30
N GLY A 600 -14.03 12.06 -7.82
CA GLY A 600 -14.84 13.01 -7.05
C GLY A 600 -14.47 14.48 -7.26
N SER A 601 -14.67 15.30 -6.23
CA SER A 601 -14.37 16.73 -6.22
C SER A 601 -13.46 17.07 -5.02
N ALA A 602 -12.60 18.08 -5.14
CA ALA A 602 -11.69 18.53 -4.09
C ALA A 602 -11.54 20.07 -4.09
N THR A 603 -10.41 20.57 -3.60
CA THR A 603 -10.13 22.00 -3.36
C THR A 603 -10.26 22.89 -4.60
N ASN A 604 -10.05 22.35 -5.80
CA ASN A 604 -10.25 23.03 -7.07
C ASN A 604 -11.39 22.39 -7.89
N GLY A 605 -12.37 21.79 -7.22
CA GLY A 605 -13.51 21.13 -7.85
C GLY A 605 -13.14 19.78 -8.47
N SER A 606 -13.61 19.54 -9.69
CA SER A 606 -13.33 18.30 -10.43
C SER A 606 -12.92 18.60 -11.88
N VAL A 607 -12.30 17.60 -12.51
CA VAL A 607 -12.10 17.53 -13.96
C VAL A 607 -12.84 16.32 -14.51
N THR A 608 -13.42 16.45 -15.70
CA THR A 608 -14.03 15.33 -16.41
C THR A 608 -12.97 14.60 -17.21
N SER A 609 -12.80 13.30 -17.02
CA SER A 609 -11.90 12.47 -17.82
C SER A 609 -12.51 11.10 -18.10
N ASN A 610 -11.94 10.38 -19.07
CA ASN A 610 -12.47 9.09 -19.52
C ASN A 610 -12.19 7.98 -18.50
N THR A 611 -13.23 7.24 -18.09
CA THR A 611 -13.13 5.92 -17.45
C THR A 611 -13.73 4.87 -18.39
N TRP A 612 -13.62 3.60 -18.02
CA TRP A 612 -14.29 2.50 -18.71
C TRP A 612 -15.44 1.97 -17.86
N GLU A 613 -16.54 1.59 -18.50
CA GLU A 613 -17.66 0.87 -17.89
C GLU A 613 -18.00 -0.35 -18.76
N VAL A 614 -18.52 -1.41 -18.15
CA VAL A 614 -18.94 -2.62 -18.88
C VAL A 614 -20.45 -2.71 -18.87
N TYR A 615 -21.08 -2.62 -20.05
CA TYR A 615 -22.52 -2.82 -20.22
C TYR A 615 -22.75 -4.02 -21.13
N ASN A 616 -23.55 -4.99 -20.66
CA ASN A 616 -23.84 -6.24 -21.38
C ASN A 616 -22.58 -6.98 -21.88
N GLY A 617 -21.49 -6.94 -21.12
CA GLY A 617 -20.22 -7.59 -21.46
C GLY A 617 -19.33 -6.83 -22.44
N VAL A 618 -19.74 -5.63 -22.89
CA VAL A 618 -18.95 -4.76 -23.77
C VAL A 618 -18.43 -3.56 -22.99
N THR A 619 -17.17 -3.19 -23.21
CA THR A 619 -16.52 -2.05 -22.53
C THR A 619 -16.73 -0.76 -23.31
N TYR A 620 -17.18 0.29 -22.63
CA TYR A 620 -17.43 1.61 -23.21
C TYR A 620 -16.64 2.70 -22.48
N ARG A 621 -16.25 3.74 -23.21
CA ARG A 621 -15.62 4.96 -22.66
C ARG A 621 -16.69 5.93 -22.22
N VAL A 622 -16.74 6.20 -20.92
CA VAL A 622 -17.68 7.17 -20.33
C VAL A 622 -16.91 8.26 -19.61
N ASP A 623 -17.56 9.41 -19.42
CA ASP A 623 -17.03 10.50 -18.61
C ASP A 623 -17.15 10.17 -17.11
N ALA A 624 -16.10 10.48 -16.36
CA ALA A 624 -16.11 10.44 -14.90
C ALA A 624 -15.41 11.67 -14.31
N ASN A 625 -15.85 12.07 -13.12
CA ASN A 625 -15.27 13.20 -12.41
C ASN A 625 -14.11 12.74 -11.54
N PHE A 626 -12.94 13.36 -11.76
CA PHE A 626 -11.75 13.19 -10.95
C PHE A 626 -11.50 14.45 -10.12
N ARG A 627 -11.02 14.27 -8.89
CA ARG A 627 -10.69 15.38 -7.99
C ARG A 627 -9.69 16.30 -8.67
N ALA A 628 -9.90 17.61 -8.54
CA ALA A 628 -8.98 18.63 -8.99
C ALA A 628 -8.48 19.43 -7.79
N TYR A 629 -7.18 19.72 -7.79
CA TYR A 629 -6.48 20.39 -6.71
C TYR A 629 -5.86 21.71 -7.19
N ASN A 630 -5.44 22.56 -6.26
CA ASN A 630 -4.71 23.78 -6.60
C ASN A 630 -3.24 23.50 -6.90
N ASN A 631 -2.70 22.40 -6.35
CA ASN A 631 -1.33 21.97 -6.54
C ASN A 631 -1.17 20.46 -6.21
N ALA A 632 0.01 19.91 -6.50
CA ALA A 632 0.29 18.49 -6.28
C ALA A 632 0.34 18.07 -4.81
N GLN A 633 0.73 18.98 -3.91
CA GLN A 633 0.84 18.70 -2.48
C GLN A 633 -0.53 18.42 -1.86
N GLU A 634 -1.57 19.13 -2.30
CA GLU A 634 -2.95 18.85 -1.91
C GLU A 634 -3.39 17.45 -2.36
N SER A 635 -3.09 17.05 -3.61
CA SER A 635 -3.35 15.69 -4.10
C SER A 635 -2.62 14.62 -3.27
N TRP A 636 -1.36 14.89 -2.92
CA TRP A 636 -0.56 14.01 -2.08
C TRP A 636 -1.19 13.82 -0.71
N ASN A 637 -1.53 14.92 -0.03
CA ASN A 637 -2.13 14.90 1.30
C ASN A 637 -3.49 14.21 1.32
N ASP A 638 -4.32 14.45 0.30
CA ASP A 638 -5.63 13.81 0.16
C ASP A 638 -5.51 12.28 0.00
N HIS A 639 -4.55 11.82 -0.82
CA HIS A 639 -4.22 10.39 -0.92
C HIS A 639 -3.77 9.80 0.42
N LYS A 640 -2.90 10.49 1.17
CA LYS A 640 -2.46 9.99 2.48
C LYS A 640 -3.59 9.97 3.50
N SER A 641 -4.45 10.98 3.51
CA SER A 641 -5.64 11.01 4.36
C SER A 641 -6.53 9.79 4.10
N LEU A 642 -6.75 9.41 2.83
CA LEU A 642 -7.50 8.21 2.48
C LEU A 642 -6.90 6.95 3.11
N LEU A 643 -5.58 6.73 2.96
CA LEU A 643 -4.91 5.53 3.49
C LEU A 643 -4.82 5.50 5.01
N LEU A 644 -4.69 6.66 5.65
CA LEU A 644 -4.56 6.78 7.10
C LEU A 644 -5.90 6.73 7.83
N ASN A 645 -6.99 7.16 7.20
CA ASN A 645 -8.27 7.36 7.90
C ASN A 645 -9.35 6.35 7.50
N ALA A 646 -9.36 5.80 6.28
CA ALA A 646 -10.42 4.87 5.90
C ALA A 646 -10.22 3.49 6.54
N ASP A 647 -11.30 2.93 7.10
CA ASP A 647 -11.28 1.67 7.87
C ASP A 647 -10.70 0.48 7.08
N ARG A 648 -11.01 0.39 5.79
CA ARG A 648 -10.51 -0.67 4.88
C ARG A 648 -8.98 -0.77 4.84
N TYR A 649 -8.26 0.32 5.14
CA TYR A 649 -6.79 0.36 5.15
C TYR A 649 -6.18 0.09 6.54
N ALA A 650 -6.96 -0.36 7.53
CA ALA A 650 -6.41 -0.76 8.83
C ALA A 650 -5.27 -1.80 8.71
N PRO A 651 -5.39 -2.88 7.92
CA PRO A 651 -4.30 -3.84 7.76
C PRO A 651 -3.06 -3.24 7.08
N PHE A 652 -3.22 -2.18 6.29
CA PHE A 652 -2.10 -1.44 5.71
C PHE A 652 -1.38 -0.62 6.77
N ARG A 653 -2.10 0.08 7.66
CA ARG A 653 -1.50 0.89 8.73
C ARG A 653 -0.63 0.08 9.69
N ASP A 654 -0.99 -1.17 9.93
CA ASP A 654 -0.22 -2.11 10.76
C ASP A 654 1.18 -2.41 10.21
N VAL A 655 1.42 -2.16 8.92
CA VAL A 655 2.68 -2.48 8.22
C VAL A 655 3.18 -1.36 7.31
N MET A 656 2.55 -0.18 7.31
CA MET A 656 2.81 0.89 6.31
C MET A 656 4.23 1.44 6.34
N TYR A 657 4.99 1.15 7.41
CA TYR A 657 6.39 1.51 7.58
C TYR A 657 7.35 0.56 6.84
N GLN A 658 6.87 -0.59 6.39
CA GLN A 658 7.61 -1.60 5.63
C GLN A 658 7.05 -1.68 4.22
N SER A 659 7.83 -1.25 3.22
CA SER A 659 7.33 -1.06 1.86
C SER A 659 6.79 -2.33 1.20
N SER A 660 7.45 -3.49 1.36
CA SER A 660 7.00 -4.77 0.81
C SER A 660 5.72 -5.29 1.46
N LEU A 661 5.64 -5.25 2.80
CA LEU A 661 4.44 -5.63 3.54
C LEU A 661 3.27 -4.69 3.23
N GLY A 662 3.56 -3.38 3.18
CA GLY A 662 2.61 -2.33 2.83
C GLY A 662 2.04 -2.49 1.42
N ALA A 663 2.86 -2.86 0.43
CA ALA A 663 2.42 -3.09 -0.95
C ALA A 663 1.38 -4.23 -1.05
N TRP A 664 1.59 -5.33 -0.32
CA TRP A 664 0.60 -6.41 -0.27
C TRP A 664 -0.64 -6.03 0.56
N ALA A 665 -0.45 -5.36 1.69
CA ALA A 665 -1.56 -4.94 2.55
C ALA A 665 -2.49 -3.93 1.87
N ILE A 666 -1.96 -2.96 1.12
CA ILE A 666 -2.76 -1.99 0.39
C ILE A 666 -3.53 -2.64 -0.78
N LYS A 667 -2.96 -3.66 -1.44
CA LYS A 667 -3.67 -4.49 -2.43
C LYS A 667 -4.80 -5.27 -1.77
N ARG A 668 -4.57 -5.92 -0.63
CA ARG A 668 -5.63 -6.64 0.10
C ARG A 668 -6.74 -5.73 0.57
N ALA A 669 -6.41 -4.49 0.93
CA ALA A 669 -7.39 -3.46 1.23
C ALA A 669 -8.19 -3.02 -0.01
N GLY A 670 -7.85 -3.48 -1.22
CA GLY A 670 -8.57 -3.27 -2.48
C GLY A 670 -8.20 -1.98 -3.22
N TYR A 671 -6.98 -1.47 -3.02
CA TYR A 671 -6.51 -0.25 -3.70
C TYR A 671 -6.39 -0.42 -5.22
N ALA A 672 -5.95 -1.60 -5.66
CA ALA A 672 -5.82 -1.95 -7.07
C ALA A 672 -6.40 -3.35 -7.34
N THR A 673 -7.00 -3.52 -8.52
CA THR A 673 -7.49 -4.82 -9.01
C THR A 673 -6.42 -5.62 -9.74
N ASP A 674 -5.31 -4.98 -10.13
CA ASP A 674 -4.17 -5.63 -10.77
C ASP A 674 -3.44 -6.56 -9.77
N PRO A 675 -3.41 -7.89 -10.02
CA PRO A 675 -2.73 -8.83 -9.13
C PRO A 675 -1.22 -8.59 -9.03
N GLN A 676 -0.60 -8.00 -10.07
CA GLN A 676 0.83 -7.69 -10.10
C GLN A 676 1.16 -6.34 -9.43
N TYR A 677 0.17 -5.60 -8.93
CA TYR A 677 0.37 -4.25 -8.39
C TYR A 677 1.48 -4.20 -7.31
N PRO A 678 1.49 -5.08 -6.29
CA PRO A 678 2.55 -5.06 -5.28
C PRO A 678 3.95 -5.34 -5.87
N ILE A 679 4.04 -6.27 -6.82
CA ILE A 679 5.30 -6.65 -7.47
C ILE A 679 5.84 -5.50 -8.32
N LYS A 680 4.96 -4.78 -9.03
CA LYS A 680 5.34 -3.57 -9.79
C LYS A 680 5.91 -2.49 -8.86
N LEU A 681 5.30 -2.29 -7.69
CA LEU A 681 5.80 -1.34 -6.69
C LEU A 681 7.16 -1.77 -6.12
N MET A 682 7.30 -3.03 -5.70
CA MET A 682 8.55 -3.55 -5.15
C MET A 682 9.69 -3.52 -6.18
N LYS A 683 9.39 -3.78 -7.45
CA LYS A 683 10.36 -3.61 -8.55
C LYS A 683 10.84 -2.17 -8.67
N LEU A 684 9.94 -1.18 -8.62
CA LEU A 684 10.32 0.24 -8.64
C LEU A 684 11.17 0.60 -7.41
N ILE A 685 10.78 0.12 -6.22
CA ILE A 685 11.52 0.36 -4.98
C ILE A 685 12.95 -0.13 -5.10
N ARG A 686 13.18 -1.34 -5.63
CA ARG A 686 14.53 -1.87 -5.84
C ARG A 686 15.29 -1.13 -6.92
N GLN A 687 14.68 -0.97 -8.09
CA GLN A 687 15.33 -0.38 -9.27
C GLN A 687 15.89 1.02 -8.99
N TYR A 688 15.21 1.80 -8.16
CA TYR A 688 15.61 3.17 -7.81
C TYR A 688 16.14 3.31 -6.38
N ASN A 689 16.45 2.20 -5.71
CA ASN A 689 16.94 2.15 -4.33
C ASN A 689 16.10 3.02 -3.36
N LEU A 690 14.78 3.01 -3.54
CA LEU A 690 13.87 3.90 -2.82
C LEU A 690 13.79 3.57 -1.33
N LYS A 691 14.16 2.35 -0.93
CA LYS A 691 14.19 1.91 0.48
C LYS A 691 15.04 2.85 1.34
N GLU A 692 16.08 3.46 0.79
CA GLU A 692 16.90 4.46 1.48
C GLU A 692 16.11 5.71 1.94
N LEU A 693 14.99 6.02 1.28
CA LEU A 693 14.09 7.09 1.73
C LEU A 693 13.47 6.78 3.10
N ASP A 694 13.40 5.51 3.51
CA ASP A 694 12.82 5.06 4.78
C ASP A 694 13.89 4.91 5.88
N ARG A 695 15.17 5.12 5.56
CA ARG A 695 16.27 4.97 6.51
C ARG A 695 16.16 6.01 7.63
N VAL A 696 16.35 5.53 8.86
CA VAL A 696 16.29 6.31 10.11
C VAL A 696 17.52 6.06 10.96
N GLY A 697 17.91 7.05 11.75
CA GLY A 697 18.88 6.90 12.84
C GLY A 697 18.16 6.84 14.18
N ILE A 698 18.94 6.62 15.24
CA ILE A 698 18.52 6.78 16.63
C ILE A 698 19.26 7.94 17.29
#